data_AF-A0A518IXI3-F1
#
_entry.id   AF-A0A518IXI3-F1
#
_cell.length_a   1.000
_cell.length_b   1.000
_cell.length_c   1.000
_cell.angle_alpha   90.00
_cell.angle_beta   90.00
_cell.angle_gamma   90.00
#
_symmetry.space_group_name_H-M   'P 1'
#
loop_
_entity.id
_entity.type
_entity.pdbx_description
1 polymer ?
#
loop_
_entity_poly.entity_id
_entity_poly.type
_entity_poly.pdbx_seq_one_letter_code
_entity_poly.pdbx_strand_id
1 'polypeptide(L)'
;MRKASTCCFFWSTVWAAVLLAGSASIQELSAEENEEAGIRFFEQKIRPVLVEHCYSCHAADSNPLQAGLQVDSKAGLLLGGDSGEAIVPGKPDESLLIETLRYDDSTYQMPPKGKLADSVIADFEKWVAMGAPDPRTEEMGQLRKEFDIDSRREFWSFVVPQRATLPEIKDSDWPQQTLDHFILAKIEAAGLAPAPPADRRTLIRRVSLDLTGIPPTYEQTERFVADPDPQAYKNLVDDLLASQHYGERWGRHWLDVVRYAEDNVNMGEHNGPYPNAYRYRDWVVAAINDDVPYDEFIRRQLATDFLEQTGREDLPALGLLGMSPQYHKELKLSQLTLESQYADEWEDRVDVISRGLLGLTVACARCHDHKYDPISAKDYYALAGVFASIRQTTRPLISDEAIAASQPARDQVAALEAETKKIQKELKPLEAKIKKAAQSERAALDAEAKKLREQITQKRLTIDRIKSTTPNFEIPVADAVTEEQVRIEPLSDSHQKIVFYPEKPRDLPVFIRGNVATPGDPAPRGFLEVLSSDASQAFQQGSGRLELADAIVSRDNPLAARVIVNRVWLWHFGEGIVDSPSNFGSMGSLPSHPELLDDLAVRFMDAGWSLKWLHREIVLSATYQQASSVSSIAEADKVDPENRLLSRFNRLRIDAEAFHDTLLFAGDSYDLKLGGPSAEIDSAKFLRRAIYAKISRQSPSQYLQVFDFPDPTIHAERRGETTTALQQLFVMNSEFAKAQAVRLAQRIDSEDPETRVREVHRLLFARDPTAEELRLGKAYLAAGTDHSTPQLHHPPRFAGRRISAKMPQLGESYSVEMWIKNELPNDKRPVTGYFFSRGNADSPYVDGDHLGIGGSNTPNSPGRLLFFNGNGARVSILGRSVLAPHQWHHVVMVREGANVRVYLNGNAEPELVGNASPVFDAAVGQMFIAGRSDNFANFQGQIASVAVYNRVLSGAEIGHHFQAAEFENEDVRFADYSHAILDGQPAAYWPLYESKRLPQVIRDVATGMHDATYEAATKNAYAVPNRWIYYCHALLCSNELLYVD
;
A
#
# COMPACT_ATOMS: atom_id res chain seq x y z
N MET A 1 46.05 40.51 -11.98
CA MET A 1 46.78 41.79 -11.82
C MET A 1 47.44 41.81 -10.44
N ARG A 2 48.64 42.41 -10.36
CA ARG A 2 49.68 42.50 -9.29
C ARG A 2 49.15 43.04 -7.92
N LYS A 3 49.77 42.92 -6.72
CA LYS A 3 51.02 42.34 -6.13
C LYS A 3 50.97 42.54 -4.58
N ALA A 4 51.53 41.61 -3.77
CA ALA A 4 52.49 41.71 -2.61
C ALA A 4 52.48 42.93 -1.64
N SER A 5 53.03 42.95 -0.40
CA SER A 5 53.50 42.05 0.69
C SER A 5 54.16 42.94 1.79
N THR A 6 54.28 42.41 3.03
CA THR A 6 55.41 42.49 4.03
C THR A 6 55.57 43.57 5.15
N CYS A 7 55.51 43.08 6.42
CA CYS A 7 56.48 43.10 7.58
C CYS A 7 56.87 44.39 8.38
N CYS A 8 56.81 44.39 9.75
CA CYS A 8 57.82 43.87 10.74
C CYS A 8 57.89 44.55 12.18
N PHE A 9 58.25 43.74 13.22
CA PHE A 9 58.89 43.94 14.58
C PHE A 9 58.28 44.80 15.74
N PHE A 10 58.67 44.73 17.05
CA PHE A 10 58.77 43.72 18.17
C PHE A 10 59.32 44.43 19.47
N TRP A 11 58.80 44.11 20.69
CA TRP A 11 59.44 44.13 22.07
C TRP A 11 59.85 45.46 22.81
N SER A 12 59.91 45.63 24.15
CA SER A 12 59.72 44.82 25.39
C SER A 12 59.94 45.64 26.72
N THR A 13 59.23 45.30 27.83
CA THR A 13 59.64 45.18 29.29
C THR A 13 60.25 46.34 30.14
N VAL A 14 60.20 46.53 31.49
CA VAL A 14 59.40 46.24 32.73
C VAL A 14 60.11 46.99 33.93
N TRP A 15 59.44 47.47 34.99
CA TRP A 15 59.71 47.26 36.48
C TRP A 15 59.29 48.38 37.46
N ALA A 16 58.48 47.92 38.44
CA ALA A 16 57.93 48.39 39.73
C ALA A 16 58.44 49.62 40.51
N ALA A 17 57.51 50.35 41.14
CA ALA A 17 57.54 50.85 42.53
C ALA A 17 56.14 51.38 42.95
N VAL A 18 55.94 51.58 44.25
CA VAL A 18 54.70 51.47 45.05
C VAL A 18 54.39 52.81 45.78
N LEU A 19 53.10 53.04 46.11
CA LEU A 19 52.50 53.96 47.12
C LEU A 19 52.01 55.39 46.75
N LEU A 20 50.69 55.54 46.99
CA LEU A 20 49.98 56.57 47.79
C LEU A 20 49.65 57.94 47.17
N ALA A 21 48.35 58.20 46.95
CA ALA A 21 47.43 58.78 47.95
C ALA A 21 46.22 59.43 47.26
N GLY A 22 44.99 59.02 47.61
CA GLY A 22 43.76 59.65 47.10
C GLY A 22 42.52 58.76 47.21
N SER A 23 42.20 58.38 48.43
CA SER A 23 41.04 57.60 48.86
C SER A 23 39.68 58.25 48.54
N ALA A 24 38.81 57.49 47.87
CA ALA A 24 37.35 57.51 48.08
C ALA A 24 36.83 56.09 47.84
N SER A 25 36.23 55.51 48.88
CA SER A 25 35.66 54.16 48.93
C SER A 25 34.76 53.82 47.75
N ILE A 26 35.11 52.76 47.03
CA ILE A 26 34.15 51.78 46.50
C ILE A 26 34.43 50.53 47.33
N GLN A 27 33.46 50.12 48.16
CA GLN A 27 33.51 48.82 48.84
C GLN A 27 33.53 47.73 47.77
N GLU A 28 34.65 47.04 47.59
CA GLU A 28 34.67 45.69 47.05
C GLU A 28 33.97 44.80 48.08
N LEU A 29 32.78 44.30 47.72
CA LEU A 29 32.07 43.29 48.51
C LEU A 29 32.99 42.06 48.65
N SER A 30 33.08 41.49 49.85
CA SER A 30 33.87 40.28 50.08
C SER A 30 33.32 39.10 49.25
N ALA A 31 34.15 38.08 48.98
CA ALA A 31 33.68 36.87 48.30
C ALA A 31 32.48 36.21 49.03
N GLU A 32 32.46 36.30 50.36
CA GLU A 32 31.35 35.85 51.21
C GLU A 32 30.08 36.70 51.02
N GLU A 33 30.19 38.03 50.88
CA GLU A 33 29.03 38.91 50.63
C GLU A 33 28.42 38.68 49.24
N ASN A 34 29.24 38.32 48.24
CA ASN A 34 28.78 37.97 46.89
C ASN A 34 28.09 36.60 46.85
N GLU A 35 28.57 35.61 47.60
CA GLU A 35 27.95 34.30 47.72
C GLU A 35 26.59 34.39 48.45
N GLU A 36 26.52 35.17 49.54
CA GLU A 36 25.27 35.41 50.28
C GLU A 36 24.23 36.18 49.44
N ALA A 37 24.67 37.15 48.63
CA ALA A 37 23.82 37.82 47.65
C ALA A 37 23.30 36.85 46.56
N GLY A 38 24.16 35.93 46.10
CA GLY A 38 23.82 34.88 45.14
C GLY A 38 22.79 33.88 45.69
N ILE A 39 22.96 33.42 46.93
CA ILE A 39 22.01 32.52 47.60
C ILE A 39 20.65 33.20 47.79
N ARG A 40 20.62 34.48 48.21
CA ARG A 40 19.37 35.25 48.29
C ARG A 40 18.69 35.38 46.93
N PHE A 41 19.46 35.61 45.87
CA PHE A 41 18.93 35.67 44.50
C PHE A 41 18.28 34.35 44.09
N PHE A 42 18.95 33.23 44.36
CA PHE A 42 18.42 31.89 44.10
C PHE A 42 17.08 31.63 44.82
N GLU A 43 17.01 31.87 46.13
CA GLU A 43 15.79 31.62 46.93
C GLU A 43 14.61 32.51 46.52
N GLN A 44 14.89 33.74 46.06
CA GLN A 44 13.83 34.69 45.69
C GLN A 44 13.37 34.57 44.23
N LYS A 45 14.27 34.21 43.31
CA LYS A 45 14.02 34.29 41.86
C LYS A 45 14.01 32.95 41.15
N ILE A 46 14.84 32.00 41.58
CA ILE A 46 15.06 30.74 40.87
C ILE A 46 14.26 29.60 41.48
N ARG A 47 14.40 29.39 42.80
CA ARG A 47 13.75 28.28 43.50
C ARG A 47 12.22 28.26 43.35
N PRO A 48 11.49 29.39 43.47
CA PRO A 48 10.03 29.37 43.31
C PRO A 48 9.61 28.85 41.93
N VAL A 49 10.35 29.21 40.88
CA VAL A 49 10.07 28.78 39.50
C VAL A 49 10.37 27.30 39.32
N LEU A 50 11.50 26.81 39.86
CA LEU A 50 11.83 25.38 39.84
C LEU A 50 10.75 24.54 40.54
N VAL A 51 10.25 25.01 41.70
CA VAL A 51 9.17 24.36 42.45
C VAL A 51 7.87 24.33 41.65
N GLU A 52 7.48 25.46 41.07
CA GLU A 52 6.19 25.61 40.39
C GLU A 52 6.15 24.86 39.04
N HIS A 53 7.25 24.88 38.29
CA HIS A 53 7.25 24.44 36.89
C HIS A 53 8.09 23.19 36.61
N CYS A 54 9.02 22.81 37.49
CA CYS A 54 10.00 21.76 37.19
C CYS A 54 9.93 20.56 38.15
N TYR A 55 9.63 20.77 39.44
CA TYR A 55 9.71 19.72 40.46
C TYR A 55 8.74 18.55 40.23
N SER A 56 7.57 18.80 39.63
CA SER A 56 6.60 17.72 39.34
C SER A 56 7.17 16.60 38.46
N CYS A 57 8.25 16.88 37.72
CA CYS A 57 8.90 15.94 36.81
C CYS A 57 10.40 15.74 37.10
N HIS A 58 11.04 16.65 37.84
CA HIS A 58 12.50 16.69 38.03
C HIS A 58 12.93 16.85 39.51
N ALA A 59 12.07 16.51 40.47
CA ALA A 59 12.46 16.42 41.89
C ALA A 59 12.84 14.98 42.26
N ALA A 60 13.62 14.79 43.32
CA ALA A 60 14.10 13.48 43.77
C ALA A 60 12.97 12.47 44.04
N ASP A 61 11.82 12.95 44.48
CA ASP A 61 10.61 12.17 44.79
C ASP A 61 9.63 12.05 43.61
N SER A 62 9.96 12.64 42.45
CA SER A 62 9.14 12.52 41.25
C SER A 62 9.17 11.09 40.70
N ASN A 63 8.00 10.53 40.41
CA ASN A 63 7.86 9.18 39.90
C ASN A 63 7.00 9.15 38.62
N PRO A 64 7.61 8.96 37.42
CA PRO A 64 9.04 8.79 37.16
C PRO A 64 9.80 10.12 37.03
N LEU A 65 11.03 10.15 37.54
CA LEU A 65 12.02 11.21 37.32
C LEU A 65 12.33 11.32 35.81
N GLN A 66 12.02 12.46 35.20
CA GLN A 66 12.17 12.63 33.74
C GLN A 66 13.63 12.89 33.35
N ALA A 67 14.09 12.20 32.30
CA ALA A 67 15.42 12.36 31.69
C ALA A 67 16.61 12.24 32.67
N GLY A 68 16.43 11.50 33.77
CA GLY A 68 17.44 11.35 34.82
C GLY A 68 17.84 12.68 35.50
N LEU A 69 17.14 13.78 35.21
CA LEU A 69 17.51 15.13 35.63
C LEU A 69 16.82 15.50 36.94
N GLN A 70 17.62 15.89 37.93
CA GLN A 70 17.16 16.34 39.22
C GLN A 70 17.49 17.83 39.41
N VAL A 71 16.47 18.68 39.53
CA VAL A 71 16.60 20.14 39.66
C VAL A 71 16.38 20.65 41.09
N ASP A 72 15.96 19.77 42.01
CA ASP A 72 15.71 20.10 43.41
C ASP A 72 16.98 20.12 44.29
N SER A 73 18.15 19.76 43.75
CA SER A 73 19.47 19.85 44.40
C SER A 73 20.54 20.54 43.53
N LYS A 74 21.55 21.14 44.16
CA LYS A 74 22.69 21.75 43.45
C LYS A 74 23.50 20.70 42.68
N ALA A 75 23.74 19.56 43.31
CA ALA A 75 24.50 18.46 42.70
C ALA A 75 23.78 17.90 41.47
N GLY A 76 22.46 17.72 41.50
CA GLY A 76 21.67 17.26 40.35
C GLY A 76 21.71 18.22 39.16
N LEU A 77 21.72 19.53 39.42
CA LEU A 77 21.83 20.54 38.36
C LEU A 77 23.22 20.61 37.71
N LEU A 78 24.28 20.31 38.47
CA LEU A 78 25.64 20.27 37.94
C LEU A 78 25.93 18.96 37.19
N LEU A 79 25.50 17.82 37.75
CA LEU A 79 25.64 16.52 37.10
C LEU A 79 24.82 16.43 35.81
N GLY A 80 23.62 17.04 35.83
CA GLY A 80 22.69 16.98 34.72
C GLY A 80 21.94 15.65 34.63
N GLY A 81 21.29 15.44 33.48
CA GLY A 81 20.49 14.24 33.20
C GLY A 81 21.08 13.39 32.09
N ASP A 82 20.26 12.53 31.48
CA ASP A 82 20.62 11.64 30.36
C ASP A 82 21.19 12.42 29.15
N SER A 83 20.88 13.71 29.08
CA SER A 83 21.28 14.65 28.03
C SER A 83 22.61 15.39 28.30
N GLY A 84 23.30 15.11 29.41
CA GLY A 84 24.52 15.79 29.85
C GLY A 84 24.29 16.84 30.95
N GLU A 85 25.32 17.63 31.25
CA GLU A 85 25.33 18.66 32.31
C GLU A 85 24.18 19.67 32.10
N ALA A 86 23.35 19.89 33.13
CA ALA A 86 22.24 20.83 33.01
C ALA A 86 22.70 22.29 33.16
N ILE A 87 23.71 22.54 34.00
CA ILE A 87 24.29 23.88 34.23
C ILE A 87 25.82 23.80 34.19
N VAL A 88 26.41 24.70 33.42
CA VAL A 88 27.84 25.01 33.43
C VAL A 88 28.05 26.35 34.16
N PRO A 89 28.53 26.35 35.42
CA PRO A 89 28.65 27.57 36.21
C PRO A 89 29.45 28.69 35.52
N GLY A 90 28.89 29.89 35.48
CA GLY A 90 29.48 31.06 34.84
C GLY A 90 29.28 31.13 33.33
N LYS A 91 28.66 30.12 32.71
CA LYS A 91 28.48 30.03 31.25
C LYS A 91 27.03 29.73 30.84
N PRO A 92 26.16 30.75 30.81
CA PRO A 92 24.76 30.57 30.43
C PRO A 92 24.57 29.95 29.05
N ASP A 93 25.35 30.37 28.05
CA ASP A 93 25.20 29.88 26.67
C ASP A 93 25.76 28.46 26.44
N GLU A 94 26.51 27.89 27.40
CA GLU A 94 26.95 26.48 27.38
C GLU A 94 26.05 25.60 28.29
N SER A 95 25.04 26.17 28.96
CA SER A 95 24.19 25.46 29.91
C SER A 95 22.90 24.96 29.27
N LEU A 96 22.69 23.64 29.25
CA LEU A 96 21.52 23.01 28.62
C LEU A 96 20.18 23.49 29.21
N LEU A 97 20.13 23.77 30.51
CA LEU A 97 18.94 24.32 31.15
C LEU A 97 18.51 25.65 30.52
N ILE A 98 19.46 26.52 30.18
CA ILE A 98 19.17 27.84 29.59
C ILE A 98 18.67 27.68 28.15
N GLU A 99 19.34 26.87 27.35
CA GLU A 99 18.93 26.53 25.97
C GLU A 99 17.48 26.01 25.94
N THR A 100 17.17 25.09 26.85
CA THR A 100 15.85 24.45 26.97
C THR A 100 14.76 25.47 27.39
N LEU A 101 15.08 26.39 28.31
CA LEU A 101 14.16 27.44 28.76
C LEU A 101 13.91 28.51 27.68
N ARG A 102 14.90 28.78 26.82
CA ARG A 102 14.78 29.73 25.70
C ARG A 102 13.94 29.20 24.55
N TYR A 103 13.74 27.89 24.46
CA TYR A 103 13.11 27.21 23.31
C TYR A 103 13.92 27.43 22.02
N ASP A 104 15.24 27.52 22.13
CA ASP A 104 16.11 27.75 20.97
C ASP A 104 16.13 26.51 20.05
N ASP A 105 15.99 25.31 20.63
CA ASP A 105 15.76 24.05 19.91
C ASP A 105 14.28 23.60 20.03
N SER A 106 13.66 23.23 18.91
CA SER A 106 12.29 22.72 18.86
C SER A 106 12.11 21.32 19.45
N THR A 107 13.20 20.59 19.73
CA THR A 107 13.15 19.20 20.20
C THR A 107 13.03 19.06 21.71
N TYR A 108 13.50 20.04 22.51
CA TYR A 108 13.45 19.99 23.98
C TYR A 108 13.03 21.36 24.54
N GLN A 109 11.72 21.56 24.63
CA GLN A 109 11.10 22.80 25.12
C GLN A 109 10.51 22.57 26.52
N MET A 110 11.09 23.21 27.54
CA MET A 110 10.65 23.09 28.93
C MET A 110 10.39 24.47 29.55
N PRO A 111 9.29 24.65 30.31
CA PRO A 111 8.28 23.65 30.67
C PRO A 111 7.28 23.37 29.54
N PRO A 112 6.81 22.11 29.35
CA PRO A 112 6.01 21.71 28.18
C PRO A 112 4.63 22.38 28.10
N LYS A 113 4.16 22.98 29.20
CA LYS A 113 2.90 23.74 29.27
C LYS A 113 2.99 25.16 28.72
N GLY A 114 4.18 25.59 28.31
CA GLY A 114 4.42 26.89 27.69
C GLY A 114 5.73 27.53 28.16
N LYS A 115 6.35 28.31 27.29
CA LYS A 115 7.60 29.02 27.55
C LYS A 115 7.43 29.97 28.75
N LEU A 116 8.42 29.99 29.64
CA LEU A 116 8.46 30.94 30.75
C LEU A 116 8.57 32.39 30.24
N ALA A 117 8.14 33.35 31.04
CA ALA A 117 8.30 34.76 30.70
C ALA A 117 9.77 35.12 30.50
N ASP A 118 10.09 35.94 29.50
CA ASP A 118 11.49 36.31 29.18
C ASP A 118 12.24 36.91 30.38
N SER A 119 11.54 37.61 31.28
CA SER A 119 12.13 38.14 32.52
C SER A 119 12.59 37.04 33.48
N VAL A 120 11.88 35.91 33.51
CA VAL A 120 12.25 34.75 34.34
C VAL A 120 13.46 34.04 33.73
N ILE A 121 13.49 33.88 32.40
CA ILE A 121 14.63 33.29 31.69
C ILE A 121 15.89 34.14 31.92
N ALA A 122 15.77 35.47 31.84
CA ALA A 122 16.86 36.39 32.15
C ALA A 122 17.36 36.27 33.60
N ASP A 123 16.47 35.99 34.57
CA ASP A 123 16.87 35.72 35.95
C ASP A 123 17.67 34.40 36.05
N PHE A 124 17.29 33.34 35.32
CA PHE A 124 18.07 32.09 35.25
C PHE A 124 19.45 32.29 34.60
N GLU A 125 19.52 33.02 33.48
CA GLU A 125 20.79 33.36 32.82
C GLU A 125 21.73 34.11 33.76
N LYS A 126 21.19 35.12 34.45
CA LYS A 126 21.92 35.91 35.43
C LYS A 126 22.43 35.04 36.57
N TRP A 127 21.60 34.15 37.09
CA TRP A 127 21.99 33.23 38.16
C TRP A 127 23.10 32.27 37.72
N VAL A 128 23.02 31.69 36.51
CA VAL A 128 24.10 30.85 35.96
C VAL A 128 25.38 31.66 35.75
N ALA A 129 25.28 32.89 35.24
CA ALA A 129 26.42 33.80 35.06
C ALA A 129 27.11 34.15 36.39
N MET A 130 26.35 34.18 37.49
CA MET A 130 26.87 34.37 38.86
C MET A 130 27.57 33.12 39.43
N GLY A 131 27.68 32.03 38.66
CA GLY A 131 28.26 30.76 39.11
C GLY A 131 27.24 29.80 39.71
N ALA A 132 25.94 30.00 39.46
CA ALA A 132 24.83 29.20 39.97
C ALA A 132 24.88 28.95 41.51
N PRO A 133 24.97 30.01 42.34
CA PRO A 133 24.95 29.88 43.80
C PRO A 133 23.63 29.26 44.27
N ASP A 134 23.70 28.19 45.05
CA ASP A 134 22.56 27.39 45.47
C ASP A 134 22.82 26.84 46.89
N PRO A 135 21.96 27.16 47.88
CA PRO A 135 22.14 26.73 49.26
C PRO A 135 21.78 25.25 49.51
N ARG A 136 21.18 24.56 48.53
CA ARG A 136 20.77 23.15 48.62
C ARG A 136 21.97 22.24 48.43
N THR A 137 22.79 22.18 49.47
CA THR A 137 24.08 21.47 49.54
C THR A 137 23.98 20.07 50.15
N GLU A 138 22.76 19.57 50.39
CA GLU A 138 22.54 18.21 50.89
C GLU A 138 23.24 17.18 49.98
N GLU A 139 23.90 16.18 50.59
CA GLU A 139 24.54 15.09 49.85
C GLU A 139 23.51 14.28 49.06
N MET A 140 23.98 13.73 47.93
CA MET A 140 23.22 12.88 47.02
C MET A 140 22.37 11.85 47.78
N GLY A 141 21.05 12.05 47.82
CA GLY A 141 20.14 10.91 47.83
C GLY A 141 20.40 10.14 46.52
N GLN A 142 20.77 8.86 46.62
CA GLN A 142 21.17 7.94 45.53
C GLN A 142 20.75 8.41 44.12
N LEU A 143 21.62 9.19 43.50
CA LEU A 143 21.41 9.77 42.17
C LEU A 143 21.82 8.72 41.13
N ARG A 144 20.91 8.49 40.18
CA ARG A 144 20.57 7.20 39.57
C ARG A 144 19.88 6.28 40.59
N LYS A 145 18.55 6.10 40.46
CA LYS A 145 18.13 4.71 40.31
C LYS A 145 19.01 4.23 39.17
N GLU A 146 20.00 3.38 39.48
CA GLU A 146 20.77 2.73 38.43
C GLU A 146 19.77 2.28 37.37
N PHE A 147 20.21 2.26 36.13
CA PHE A 147 19.62 1.37 35.16
C PHE A 147 19.86 -0.04 35.72
N ASP A 148 19.05 -0.39 36.71
CA ASP A 148 19.16 -1.56 37.55
C ASP A 148 18.46 -2.64 36.75
N ILE A 149 19.21 -3.15 35.78
CA ILE A 149 18.82 -4.25 34.93
C ILE A 149 18.37 -5.41 35.80
N ASP A 150 19.02 -5.62 36.95
CA ASP A 150 18.76 -6.75 37.82
C ASP A 150 17.38 -6.66 38.50
N SER A 151 16.99 -5.51 39.07
CA SER A 151 15.61 -5.37 39.59
C SER A 151 14.54 -5.33 38.50
N ARG A 152 14.89 -4.94 37.28
CA ARG A 152 13.95 -4.90 36.14
C ARG A 152 13.82 -6.22 35.39
N ARG A 153 14.79 -7.15 35.51
CA ARG A 153 14.71 -8.54 35.01
C ARG A 153 13.61 -9.37 35.67
N GLU A 154 13.10 -8.92 36.83
CA GLU A 154 11.99 -9.56 37.53
C GLU A 154 10.62 -9.30 36.87
N PHE A 155 10.53 -8.39 35.90
CA PHE A 155 9.27 -8.14 35.19
C PHE A 155 8.86 -9.37 34.38
N TRP A 156 7.55 -9.69 34.39
CA TRP A 156 7.01 -10.98 33.94
C TRP A 156 7.52 -11.42 32.55
N SER A 157 7.67 -10.49 31.61
CA SER A 157 8.06 -10.78 30.22
C SER A 157 9.56 -11.03 30.04
N PHE A 158 10.39 -10.65 31.02
CA PHE A 158 11.84 -10.92 31.05
C PHE A 158 12.20 -12.18 31.84
N VAL A 159 11.23 -12.79 32.52
CA VAL A 159 11.40 -14.07 33.22
C VAL A 159 11.14 -15.22 32.25
N VAL A 160 12.05 -16.19 32.18
CA VAL A 160 11.91 -17.38 31.32
C VAL A 160 10.61 -18.13 31.66
N PRO A 161 9.73 -18.41 30.68
CA PRO A 161 8.46 -19.08 30.94
C PRO A 161 8.68 -20.48 31.47
N GLN A 162 7.83 -20.88 32.42
CA GLN A 162 7.81 -22.23 32.96
C GLN A 162 6.45 -22.86 32.71
N ARG A 163 6.43 -24.19 32.61
CA ARG A 163 5.16 -24.92 32.47
C ARG A 163 4.31 -24.72 33.72
N ALA A 164 3.11 -24.16 33.54
CA ALA A 164 2.21 -23.89 34.66
C ALA A 164 1.51 -25.17 35.15
N THR A 165 1.16 -25.20 36.44
CA THR A 165 0.27 -26.22 37.00
C THR A 165 -1.16 -25.95 36.57
N LEU A 166 -1.91 -27.00 36.23
CA LEU A 166 -3.32 -26.84 35.87
C LEU A 166 -4.12 -26.26 37.04
N PRO A 167 -4.94 -25.21 36.81
CA PRO A 167 -5.76 -24.63 37.86
C PRO A 167 -6.92 -25.55 38.24
N GLU A 168 -7.40 -25.39 39.48
CA GLU A 168 -8.62 -26.06 39.94
C GLU A 168 -9.86 -25.42 39.29
N ILE A 169 -10.77 -26.26 38.79
CA ILE A 169 -12.01 -25.87 38.09
C ILE A 169 -13.21 -26.61 38.68
N LYS A 170 -14.41 -26.04 38.56
CA LYS A 170 -15.66 -26.65 39.04
C LYS A 170 -16.27 -27.58 38.00
N ASP A 171 -16.30 -27.17 36.74
CA ASP A 171 -16.81 -27.99 35.63
C ASP A 171 -15.66 -28.76 34.95
N SER A 172 -15.38 -29.96 35.44
CA SER A 172 -14.30 -30.81 34.91
C SER A 172 -14.60 -31.43 33.55
N ASP A 173 -15.83 -31.38 33.06
CA ASP A 173 -16.25 -32.04 31.81
C ASP A 173 -16.17 -31.10 30.60
N TRP A 174 -16.09 -29.78 30.81
CA TRP A 174 -16.02 -28.79 29.74
C TRP A 174 -14.68 -28.77 28.98
N PRO A 175 -13.50 -28.79 29.64
CA PRO A 175 -12.21 -28.74 28.95
C PRO A 175 -12.01 -29.86 27.91
N GLN A 176 -11.60 -29.49 26.69
CA GLN A 176 -11.18 -30.45 25.66
C GLN A 176 -9.66 -30.50 25.52
N GLN A 177 -8.99 -29.38 25.81
CA GLN A 177 -7.55 -29.20 25.71
C GLN A 177 -6.98 -28.64 27.02
N THR A 178 -5.65 -28.72 27.17
CA THR A 178 -4.95 -28.22 28.37
C THR A 178 -5.23 -26.72 28.59
N LEU A 179 -5.30 -25.95 27.51
CA LEU A 179 -5.55 -24.51 27.57
C LEU A 179 -6.92 -24.16 28.19
N ASP A 180 -7.92 -25.02 28.02
CA ASP A 180 -9.29 -24.76 28.47
C ASP A 180 -9.38 -24.66 30.00
N HIS A 181 -8.50 -25.36 30.74
CA HIS A 181 -8.45 -25.27 32.19
C HIS A 181 -8.16 -23.84 32.66
N PHE A 182 -7.22 -23.14 32.01
CA PHE A 182 -6.84 -21.78 32.38
C PHE A 182 -7.95 -20.77 32.07
N ILE A 183 -8.63 -20.94 30.94
CA ILE A 183 -9.75 -20.10 30.53
C ILE A 183 -10.94 -20.32 31.48
N LEU A 184 -11.33 -21.58 31.71
CA LEU A 184 -12.46 -21.91 32.57
C LEU A 184 -12.26 -21.43 34.00
N ALA A 185 -11.05 -21.58 34.55
CA ALA A 185 -10.74 -21.09 35.90
C ALA A 185 -11.01 -19.57 36.04
N LYS A 186 -10.68 -18.77 35.01
CA LYS A 186 -10.95 -17.32 35.01
C LYS A 186 -12.43 -17.00 34.81
N ILE A 187 -13.12 -17.70 33.92
CA ILE A 187 -14.57 -17.58 33.72
C ILE A 187 -15.32 -17.85 35.04
N GLU A 188 -15.00 -18.96 35.70
CA GLU A 188 -15.63 -19.37 36.97
C GLU A 188 -15.30 -18.42 38.13
N ALA A 189 -14.07 -17.90 38.17
CA ALA A 189 -13.65 -16.91 39.17
C ALA A 189 -14.41 -15.58 39.01
N ALA A 190 -14.76 -15.21 37.78
CA ALA A 190 -15.59 -14.05 37.47
C ALA A 190 -17.10 -14.29 37.70
N GLY A 191 -17.50 -15.51 38.10
CA GLY A 191 -18.91 -15.88 38.28
C GLY A 191 -19.69 -16.01 36.97
N LEU A 192 -18.98 -16.16 35.84
CA LEU A 192 -19.56 -16.40 34.52
C LEU A 192 -19.62 -17.91 34.25
N ALA A 193 -20.32 -18.27 33.18
CA ALA A 193 -20.35 -19.63 32.63
C ALA A 193 -19.92 -19.59 31.16
N PRO A 194 -19.21 -20.61 30.66
CA PRO A 194 -18.85 -20.67 29.25
C PRO A 194 -20.10 -20.84 28.37
N ALA A 195 -20.04 -20.33 27.15
CA ALA A 195 -21.08 -20.52 26.16
C ALA A 195 -21.14 -22.00 25.71
N PRO A 196 -22.32 -22.49 25.28
CA PRO A 196 -22.40 -23.81 24.67
C PRO A 196 -21.54 -23.86 23.38
N PRO A 197 -21.14 -25.05 22.93
CA PRO A 197 -20.50 -25.21 21.63
C PRO A 197 -21.34 -24.62 20.49
N ALA A 198 -20.69 -24.01 19.51
CA ALA A 198 -21.32 -23.55 18.28
C ALA A 198 -21.89 -24.75 17.50
N ASP A 199 -22.92 -24.51 16.69
CA ASP A 199 -23.45 -25.56 15.83
C ASP A 199 -22.42 -25.95 14.76
N ARG A 200 -22.57 -27.16 14.22
CA ARG A 200 -21.61 -27.73 13.26
C ARG A 200 -21.43 -26.89 11.99
N ARG A 201 -22.45 -26.14 11.52
CA ARG A 201 -22.31 -25.30 10.32
C ARG A 201 -21.44 -24.08 10.61
N THR A 202 -21.68 -23.43 11.74
CA THR A 202 -20.86 -22.33 12.24
C THR A 202 -19.41 -22.79 12.42
N LEU A 203 -19.19 -23.94 13.07
CA LEU A 203 -17.83 -24.47 13.31
C LEU A 203 -17.04 -24.74 12.03
N ILE A 204 -17.61 -25.41 11.01
CA ILE A 204 -16.88 -25.69 9.77
C ILE A 204 -16.60 -24.40 8.99
N ARG A 205 -17.54 -23.45 8.95
CA ARG A 205 -17.33 -22.17 8.30
C ARG A 205 -16.18 -21.42 8.96
N ARG A 206 -16.23 -21.28 10.28
CA ARG A 206 -15.23 -20.59 11.09
C ARG A 206 -13.84 -21.18 10.86
N VAL A 207 -13.66 -22.48 11.11
CA VAL A 207 -12.34 -23.13 11.02
C VAL A 207 -11.78 -23.18 9.59
N SER A 208 -12.63 -23.27 8.56
CA SER A 208 -12.16 -23.25 7.17
C SER A 208 -11.64 -21.87 6.77
N LEU A 209 -12.38 -20.81 7.09
CA LEU A 209 -11.95 -19.43 6.84
C LEU A 209 -10.72 -19.06 7.67
N ASP A 210 -10.68 -19.48 8.92
CA ASP A 210 -9.59 -19.17 9.84
C ASP A 210 -8.28 -19.86 9.44
N LEU A 211 -8.32 -21.16 9.11
CA LEU A 211 -7.12 -21.92 8.74
C LEU A 211 -6.69 -21.75 7.28
N THR A 212 -7.61 -21.49 6.35
CA THR A 212 -7.28 -21.46 4.90
C THR A 212 -7.66 -20.17 4.19
N GLY A 213 -8.51 -19.32 4.80
CA GLY A 213 -9.08 -18.15 4.14
C GLY A 213 -10.13 -18.47 3.07
N ILE A 214 -10.55 -19.73 2.96
CA ILE A 214 -11.49 -20.22 1.95
C ILE A 214 -12.75 -20.78 2.65
N PRO A 215 -13.96 -20.34 2.29
CA PRO A 215 -15.19 -20.89 2.87
C PRO A 215 -15.43 -22.33 2.40
N PRO A 216 -16.10 -23.19 3.20
CA PRO A 216 -16.46 -24.54 2.78
C PRO A 216 -17.57 -24.51 1.73
N THR A 217 -17.61 -25.51 0.84
CA THR A 217 -18.77 -25.71 -0.04
C THR A 217 -19.98 -26.19 0.76
N TYR A 218 -21.18 -26.05 0.17
CA TYR A 218 -22.41 -26.61 0.74
C TYR A 218 -22.29 -28.12 0.99
N GLU A 219 -21.74 -28.87 0.03
CA GLU A 219 -21.59 -30.33 0.13
C GLU A 219 -20.60 -30.73 1.22
N GLN A 220 -19.49 -30.00 1.37
CA GLN A 220 -18.55 -30.21 2.46
C GLN A 220 -19.20 -29.95 3.81
N THR A 221 -20.01 -28.89 3.90
CA THR A 221 -20.77 -28.52 5.10
C THR A 221 -21.80 -29.60 5.44
N GLU A 222 -22.65 -30.03 4.50
CA GLU A 222 -23.63 -31.10 4.75
C GLU A 222 -22.95 -32.40 5.19
N ARG A 223 -21.86 -32.78 4.53
CA ARG A 223 -21.10 -33.99 4.87
C ARG A 223 -20.58 -33.91 6.30
N PHE A 224 -20.00 -32.79 6.70
CA PHE A 224 -19.53 -32.59 8.07
C PHE A 224 -20.68 -32.56 9.08
N VAL A 225 -21.76 -31.85 8.79
CA VAL A 225 -22.92 -31.76 9.69
C VAL A 225 -23.56 -33.13 9.93
N ALA A 226 -23.63 -33.98 8.90
CA ALA A 226 -24.22 -35.30 8.98
C ALA A 226 -23.27 -36.39 9.50
N ASP A 227 -21.98 -36.10 9.66
CA ASP A 227 -20.98 -37.09 10.09
C ASP A 227 -21.15 -37.45 11.59
N PRO A 228 -21.54 -38.69 11.91
CA PRO A 228 -21.76 -39.12 13.28
C PRO A 228 -20.46 -39.46 14.04
N ASP A 229 -19.30 -39.47 13.37
CA ASP A 229 -18.03 -39.78 14.01
C ASP A 229 -17.68 -38.68 15.05
N PRO A 230 -17.46 -39.02 16.33
CA PRO A 230 -17.00 -38.05 17.32
C PRO A 230 -15.65 -37.39 16.97
N GLN A 231 -14.85 -38.00 16.09
CA GLN A 231 -13.58 -37.44 15.60
C GLN A 231 -13.73 -36.59 14.33
N ALA A 232 -14.95 -36.42 13.79
CA ALA A 232 -15.18 -35.69 12.54
C ALA A 232 -14.58 -34.28 12.54
N TYR A 233 -14.69 -33.55 13.66
CA TYR A 233 -14.13 -32.20 13.76
C TYR A 233 -12.60 -32.20 13.78
N LYS A 234 -11.99 -33.15 14.49
CA LYS A 234 -10.54 -33.32 14.51
C LYS A 234 -9.99 -33.68 13.13
N ASN A 235 -10.64 -34.60 12.43
CA ASN A 235 -10.24 -34.98 11.07
C ASN A 235 -10.36 -33.80 10.09
N LEU A 236 -11.43 -33.00 10.21
CA LEU A 236 -11.58 -31.76 9.43
C LEU A 236 -10.43 -30.77 9.68
N VAL A 237 -10.05 -30.56 10.95
CA VAL A 237 -8.91 -29.69 11.31
C VAL A 237 -7.60 -30.22 10.71
N ASP A 238 -7.35 -31.52 10.84
CA ASP A 238 -6.15 -32.16 10.32
C ASP A 238 -6.08 -32.05 8.78
N ASP A 239 -7.21 -32.19 8.08
CA ASP A 239 -7.32 -31.99 6.62
C ASP A 239 -7.05 -30.52 6.20
N LEU A 240 -7.58 -29.55 6.96
CA LEU A 240 -7.37 -28.12 6.68
C LEU A 240 -5.92 -27.69 6.92
N LEU A 241 -5.27 -28.19 7.97
CA LEU A 241 -3.85 -27.94 8.24
C LEU A 241 -2.93 -28.62 7.22
N ALA A 242 -3.38 -29.71 6.58
CA ALA A 242 -2.66 -30.37 5.49
C ALA A 242 -2.84 -29.68 4.12
N SER A 243 -3.82 -28.77 4.00
CA SER A 243 -4.08 -28.01 2.76
C SER A 243 -2.92 -27.08 2.41
N GLN A 244 -2.57 -26.96 1.13
CA GLN A 244 -1.58 -25.98 0.67
C GLN A 244 -2.07 -24.52 0.79
N HIS A 245 -3.36 -24.31 1.04
CA HIS A 245 -3.96 -23.00 1.27
C HIS A 245 -3.77 -22.50 2.71
N TYR A 246 -3.32 -23.36 3.63
CA TYR A 246 -2.94 -22.99 5.00
C TYR A 246 -1.79 -21.99 5.01
N GLY A 247 -0.69 -22.28 4.30
CA GLY A 247 0.46 -21.39 4.21
C GLY A 247 0.15 -20.07 3.51
N GLU A 248 -0.81 -20.05 2.59
CA GLU A 248 -1.29 -18.81 1.98
C GLU A 248 -2.08 -17.92 2.98
N ARG A 249 -2.84 -18.54 3.89
CA ARG A 249 -3.56 -17.83 4.95
C ARG A 249 -2.59 -17.26 5.97
N TRP A 250 -1.76 -18.11 6.56
CA TRP A 250 -0.90 -17.74 7.68
C TRP A 250 0.36 -17.00 7.25
N GLY A 251 0.83 -17.22 6.02
CA GLY A 251 1.89 -16.40 5.42
C GLY A 251 1.49 -14.94 5.30
N ARG A 252 0.21 -14.62 5.07
CA ARG A 252 -0.25 -13.23 5.04
C ARG A 252 -0.08 -12.53 6.39
N HIS A 253 -0.48 -13.18 7.48
CA HIS A 253 -0.28 -12.63 8.82
C HIS A 253 1.19 -12.35 9.12
N TRP A 254 2.10 -13.24 8.73
CA TRP A 254 3.54 -12.99 8.85
C TRP A 254 4.03 -11.80 8.02
N LEU A 255 3.55 -11.68 6.77
CA LEU A 255 3.97 -10.63 5.85
C LEU A 255 3.59 -9.22 6.34
N ASP A 256 2.51 -9.09 7.11
CA ASP A 256 2.14 -7.84 7.77
C ASP A 256 3.15 -7.46 8.88
N VAL A 257 3.53 -8.43 9.73
CA VAL A 257 4.49 -8.21 10.83
C VAL A 257 5.82 -7.70 10.31
N VAL A 258 6.26 -8.23 9.17
CA VAL A 258 7.56 -7.92 8.54
C VAL A 258 7.47 -6.79 7.51
N ARG A 259 6.35 -6.05 7.44
CA ARG A 259 6.10 -4.90 6.55
C ARG A 259 6.38 -5.19 5.07
N TYR A 260 5.96 -6.36 4.56
CA TYR A 260 6.20 -6.77 3.19
C TYR A 260 5.68 -5.75 2.17
N ALA A 261 6.54 -5.36 1.22
CA ALA A 261 6.14 -4.60 0.04
C ALA A 261 7.09 -4.86 -1.14
N GLU A 262 6.62 -4.55 -2.35
CA GLU A 262 7.35 -4.79 -3.60
C GLU A 262 8.01 -3.53 -4.16
N ASP A 263 8.01 -2.43 -3.39
CA ASP A 263 8.67 -1.18 -3.74
C ASP A 263 9.08 -0.37 -2.49
N ASN A 264 9.66 0.81 -2.75
CA ASN A 264 10.19 1.71 -1.74
C ASN A 264 9.33 2.97 -1.60
N VAL A 265 9.42 3.63 -0.44
CA VAL A 265 8.64 4.83 -0.10
C VAL A 265 8.92 5.98 -1.08
N ASN A 266 10.16 6.13 -1.55
CA ASN A 266 10.58 7.17 -2.50
C ASN A 266 11.42 6.59 -3.64
N MET A 267 10.87 6.60 -4.87
CA MET A 267 11.52 5.97 -6.01
C MET A 267 12.43 6.93 -6.77
N GLY A 268 13.64 6.50 -7.10
CA GLY A 268 14.63 7.29 -7.86
C GLY A 268 15.55 6.40 -8.68
N GLU A 269 16.51 6.99 -9.42
CA GLU A 269 17.40 6.25 -10.33
C GLU A 269 18.20 5.12 -9.66
N HIS A 270 18.41 5.24 -8.34
CA HIS A 270 19.11 4.25 -7.49
C HIS A 270 18.22 3.65 -6.38
N ASN A 271 16.90 3.87 -6.42
CA ASN A 271 15.95 3.34 -5.45
C ASN A 271 14.70 2.85 -6.19
N GLY A 272 14.82 1.70 -6.85
CA GLY A 272 13.78 1.11 -7.69
C GLY A 272 12.83 0.18 -6.91
N PRO A 273 11.86 -0.45 -7.58
CA PRO A 273 11.01 -1.45 -6.94
C PRO A 273 11.82 -2.73 -6.68
N TYR A 274 11.27 -3.64 -5.90
CA TYR A 274 11.80 -4.99 -5.69
C TYR A 274 11.11 -5.96 -6.66
N PRO A 275 11.61 -6.13 -7.90
CA PRO A 275 10.91 -6.92 -8.93
C PRO A 275 10.79 -8.40 -8.58
N ASN A 276 11.56 -8.91 -7.60
CA ASN A 276 11.56 -10.29 -7.17
C ASN A 276 11.04 -10.49 -5.75
N ALA A 277 10.44 -9.46 -5.13
CA ALA A 277 9.92 -9.51 -3.77
C ALA A 277 8.90 -10.64 -3.56
N TYR A 278 8.10 -10.95 -4.59
CA TYR A 278 7.15 -12.05 -4.57
C TYR A 278 7.78 -13.41 -4.22
N ARG A 279 9.09 -13.59 -4.43
CA ARG A 279 9.79 -14.83 -4.07
C ARG A 279 9.96 -15.01 -2.56
N TYR A 280 10.10 -13.92 -1.81
CA TYR A 280 10.08 -13.99 -0.34
C TYR A 280 8.70 -14.40 0.16
N ARG A 281 7.63 -13.78 -0.38
CA ARG A 281 6.25 -14.19 -0.08
C ARG A 281 6.05 -15.68 -0.37
N ASP A 282 6.47 -16.14 -1.54
CA ASP A 282 6.31 -17.55 -1.93
C ASP A 282 7.10 -18.49 -1.02
N TRP A 283 8.31 -18.09 -0.60
CA TRP A 283 9.11 -18.83 0.36
C TRP A 283 8.44 -18.89 1.74
N VAL A 284 7.89 -17.77 2.24
CA VAL A 284 7.13 -17.74 3.51
C VAL A 284 5.94 -18.69 3.45
N VAL A 285 5.16 -18.63 2.36
CA VAL A 285 4.00 -19.52 2.15
C VAL A 285 4.42 -20.98 2.14
N ALA A 286 5.52 -21.31 1.45
CA ALA A 286 6.04 -22.67 1.39
C ALA A 286 6.54 -23.15 2.77
N ALA A 287 7.35 -22.35 3.47
CA ALA A 287 7.90 -22.70 4.77
C ALA A 287 6.80 -22.97 5.83
N ILE A 288 5.73 -22.18 5.82
CA ILE A 288 4.59 -22.40 6.71
C ILE A 288 3.79 -23.66 6.32
N ASN A 289 3.60 -23.91 5.01
CA ASN A 289 2.95 -25.13 4.54
C ASN A 289 3.73 -26.40 4.91
N ASP A 290 5.06 -26.33 4.84
CA ASP A 290 5.96 -27.42 5.19
C ASP A 290 6.14 -27.56 6.72
N ASP A 291 5.52 -26.66 7.50
CA ASP A 291 5.62 -26.59 8.97
C ASP A 291 7.08 -26.55 9.43
N VAL A 292 7.90 -25.74 8.74
CA VAL A 292 9.27 -25.47 9.17
C VAL A 292 9.21 -24.95 10.61
N PRO A 293 9.95 -25.56 11.58
CA PRO A 293 9.99 -25.10 12.96
C PRO A 293 10.19 -23.60 13.05
N TYR A 294 9.40 -22.89 13.85
CA TYR A 294 9.43 -21.42 13.88
C TYR A 294 10.82 -20.88 14.22
N ASP A 295 11.58 -21.55 15.07
CA ASP A 295 12.97 -21.16 15.37
C ASP A 295 13.88 -21.24 14.14
N GLU A 296 13.77 -22.33 13.36
CA GLU A 296 14.48 -22.48 12.07
C GLU A 296 13.97 -21.49 11.01
N PHE A 297 12.67 -21.21 10.98
CA PHE A 297 12.07 -20.20 10.10
C PHE A 297 12.65 -18.80 10.35
N ILE A 298 12.90 -18.43 11.61
CA ILE A 298 13.59 -17.17 11.96
C ILE A 298 15.08 -17.23 11.59
N ARG A 299 15.79 -18.33 11.89
CA ARG A 299 17.21 -18.49 11.52
C ARG A 299 17.43 -18.32 10.02
N ARG A 300 16.59 -18.93 9.19
CA ARG A 300 16.69 -18.80 7.73
C ARG A 300 16.48 -17.35 7.26
N GLN A 301 15.50 -16.65 7.82
CA GLN A 301 15.22 -15.27 7.40
C GLN A 301 16.34 -14.28 7.75
N LEU A 302 17.08 -14.55 8.83
CA LEU A 302 18.21 -13.71 9.25
C LEU A 302 19.54 -14.18 8.66
N ALA A 303 19.75 -15.48 8.46
CA ALA A 303 21.07 -16.05 8.26
C ALA A 303 21.09 -17.34 7.42
N THR A 304 20.12 -17.59 6.53
CA THR A 304 20.11 -18.82 5.71
C THR A 304 21.41 -19.09 4.98
N ASP A 305 22.16 -18.06 4.58
CA ASP A 305 23.43 -18.18 3.87
C ASP A 305 24.59 -18.70 4.74
N PHE A 306 24.37 -18.85 6.04
CA PHE A 306 25.30 -19.45 7.00
C PHE A 306 24.91 -20.85 7.47
N LEU A 307 23.74 -21.34 7.06
CA LEU A 307 23.22 -22.63 7.51
C LEU A 307 23.67 -23.74 6.55
N GLU A 308 24.28 -24.81 7.06
CA GLU A 308 24.79 -25.90 6.22
C GLU A 308 23.67 -26.70 5.54
N GLN A 309 22.47 -26.70 6.13
CA GLN A 309 21.30 -27.44 5.66
C GLN A 309 20.49 -26.72 4.57
N THR A 310 20.83 -25.48 4.21
CA THR A 310 20.08 -24.66 3.25
C THR A 310 20.85 -24.47 1.95
N GLY A 311 20.11 -24.18 0.88
CA GLY A 311 20.66 -23.98 -0.47
C GLY A 311 20.41 -22.59 -1.05
N ARG A 312 20.77 -22.38 -2.32
CA ARG A 312 20.50 -21.10 -3.02
C ARG A 312 18.99 -20.85 -3.15
N GLU A 313 18.18 -21.89 -3.15
CA GLU A 313 16.72 -21.87 -3.14
C GLU A 313 16.11 -21.22 -1.89
N ASP A 314 16.84 -21.22 -0.75
CA ASP A 314 16.41 -20.58 0.50
C ASP A 314 16.83 -19.11 0.60
N LEU A 315 17.65 -18.59 -0.33
CA LEU A 315 18.04 -17.16 -0.34
C LEU A 315 16.86 -16.17 -0.33
N PRO A 316 15.67 -16.47 -0.89
CA PRO A 316 14.51 -15.61 -0.72
C PRO A 316 14.16 -15.34 0.74
N ALA A 317 14.47 -16.24 1.69
CA ALA A 317 14.24 -16.04 3.13
C ALA A 317 14.87 -14.74 3.64
N LEU A 318 16.03 -14.36 3.10
CA LEU A 318 16.72 -13.12 3.45
C LEU A 318 15.97 -11.86 3.03
N GLY A 319 14.84 -11.99 2.33
CA GLY A 319 13.95 -10.89 1.96
C GLY A 319 13.47 -10.07 3.15
N LEU A 320 13.40 -10.64 4.37
CA LEU A 320 13.14 -9.91 5.62
C LEU A 320 14.07 -8.70 5.78
N LEU A 321 15.36 -8.86 5.45
CA LEU A 321 16.38 -7.80 5.49
C LEU A 321 16.60 -7.18 4.11
N GLY A 322 16.49 -7.97 3.05
CA GLY A 322 16.74 -7.61 1.66
C GLY A 322 15.75 -6.59 1.10
N MET A 323 14.53 -6.55 1.63
CA MET A 323 13.42 -5.70 1.16
C MET A 323 13.00 -4.64 2.18
N SER A 324 13.83 -4.38 3.20
CA SER A 324 13.61 -3.27 4.12
C SER A 324 13.57 -1.96 3.33
N PRO A 325 12.73 -0.98 3.71
CA PRO A 325 12.67 0.33 3.07
C PRO A 325 14.07 0.92 2.84
N GLN A 326 14.31 1.40 1.63
CA GLN A 326 15.52 2.13 1.26
C GLN A 326 15.19 3.59 1.00
N TYR A 327 16.11 4.47 1.36
CA TYR A 327 16.02 5.89 1.07
C TYR A 327 16.83 6.25 -0.18
N HIS A 328 16.35 7.27 -0.91
CA HIS A 328 17.04 7.74 -2.10
C HIS A 328 18.39 8.39 -1.75
N LYS A 329 19.48 7.76 -2.19
CA LYS A 329 20.87 8.16 -1.94
C LYS A 329 21.43 8.96 -3.12
N GLU A 330 21.14 10.26 -3.19
CA GLU A 330 21.77 11.15 -4.18
C GLU A 330 23.21 11.47 -3.74
N LEU A 331 24.20 11.03 -4.51
CA LEU A 331 25.62 11.15 -4.17
C LEU A 331 26.16 12.61 -4.10
N LYS A 332 25.32 13.60 -4.45
CA LYS A 332 25.63 15.03 -4.27
C LYS A 332 25.25 15.57 -2.90
N LEU A 333 24.48 14.80 -2.11
CA LEU A 333 24.16 15.16 -0.74
C LEU A 333 25.41 15.12 0.15
N SER A 334 25.34 15.80 1.29
CA SER A 334 26.43 15.78 2.26
C SER A 334 26.66 14.36 2.79
N GLN A 335 27.91 14.05 3.19
CA GLN A 335 28.22 12.77 3.84
C GLN A 335 27.29 12.51 5.03
N LEU A 336 27.07 13.52 5.87
CA LEU A 336 26.20 13.45 7.03
C LEU A 336 24.77 13.05 6.65
N THR A 337 24.21 13.65 5.60
CA THR A 337 22.86 13.33 5.12
C THR A 337 22.75 11.87 4.68
N LEU A 338 23.74 11.36 3.94
CA LEU A 338 23.76 9.97 3.51
C LEU A 338 23.96 9.00 4.68
N GLU A 339 24.80 9.34 5.65
CA GLU A 339 24.99 8.56 6.88
C GLU A 339 23.73 8.51 7.74
N SER A 340 22.99 9.63 7.86
CA SER A 340 21.69 9.65 8.54
C SER A 340 20.67 8.75 7.84
N GLN A 341 20.62 8.76 6.50
CA GLN A 341 19.74 7.85 5.75
C GLN A 341 20.06 6.37 6.02
N TYR A 342 21.35 6.01 6.12
CA TYR A 342 21.72 4.64 6.53
C TYR A 342 21.33 4.33 7.98
N ALA A 343 21.45 5.31 8.89
CA ALA A 343 21.00 5.13 10.27
C ALA A 343 19.49 4.88 10.36
N ASP A 344 18.69 5.53 9.51
CA ASP A 344 17.24 5.27 9.40
C ASP A 344 16.96 3.86 8.86
N GLU A 345 17.74 3.37 7.89
CA GLU A 345 17.64 1.98 7.40
C GLU A 345 18.06 0.93 8.46
N TRP A 346 18.95 1.26 9.39
CA TRP A 346 19.29 0.38 10.51
C TRP A 346 18.18 0.37 11.56
N GLU A 347 17.65 1.55 11.87
CA GLU A 347 16.53 1.72 12.80
C GLU A 347 15.31 0.91 12.38
N ASP A 348 14.90 0.97 11.12
CA ASP A 348 13.79 0.17 10.59
C ASP A 348 13.98 -1.35 10.78
N ARG A 349 15.21 -1.85 10.63
CA ARG A 349 15.52 -3.28 10.82
C ARG A 349 15.51 -3.66 12.29
N VAL A 350 16.10 -2.83 13.15
CA VAL A 350 16.03 -3.01 14.60
C VAL A 350 14.57 -3.03 15.04
N ASP A 351 13.76 -2.09 14.54
CA ASP A 351 12.37 -1.92 14.94
C ASP A 351 11.51 -3.14 14.61
N VAL A 352 11.58 -3.64 13.37
CA VAL A 352 10.79 -4.82 13.01
C VAL A 352 11.24 -6.08 13.70
N ILE A 353 12.55 -6.27 13.87
CA ILE A 353 13.03 -7.47 14.57
C ILE A 353 12.64 -7.40 16.05
N SER A 354 12.80 -6.25 16.70
CA SER A 354 12.48 -6.12 18.13
C SER A 354 10.97 -6.15 18.40
N ARG A 355 10.15 -5.41 17.66
CA ARG A 355 8.69 -5.43 17.86
C ARG A 355 8.05 -6.70 17.32
N GLY A 356 8.51 -7.19 16.17
CA GLY A 356 7.96 -8.36 15.51
C GLY A 356 8.26 -9.66 16.25
N LEU A 357 9.51 -9.86 16.70
CA LEU A 357 9.97 -11.12 17.28
C LEU A 357 10.07 -11.11 18.81
N LEU A 358 10.39 -9.95 19.40
CA LEU A 358 10.58 -9.83 20.86
C LEU A 358 9.44 -9.07 21.54
N GLY A 359 8.57 -8.40 20.78
CA GLY A 359 7.55 -7.53 21.35
C GLY A 359 8.15 -6.38 22.16
N LEU A 360 9.31 -5.83 21.75
CA LEU A 360 9.98 -4.74 22.46
C LEU A 360 10.24 -3.54 21.52
N THR A 361 10.15 -2.34 22.08
CA THR A 361 10.36 -1.06 21.38
C THR A 361 11.83 -0.61 21.44
N VAL A 362 12.76 -1.46 21.01
CA VAL A 362 14.22 -1.20 21.11
C VAL A 362 14.65 0.01 20.28
N ALA A 363 14.02 0.25 19.12
CA ALA A 363 14.33 1.41 18.27
C ALA A 363 14.16 2.76 19.00
N CYS A 364 13.29 2.83 20.01
CA CYS A 364 13.13 4.03 20.84
C CYS A 364 14.39 4.39 21.64
N ALA A 365 15.31 3.43 21.86
CA ALA A 365 16.57 3.66 22.54
C ALA A 365 17.67 4.27 21.65
N ARG A 366 17.36 4.58 20.37
CA ARG A 366 18.32 5.21 19.43
C ARG A 366 18.91 6.52 19.96
N CYS A 367 18.09 7.34 20.61
CA CYS A 367 18.50 8.68 21.03
C CYS A 367 19.02 8.71 22.48
N HIS A 368 18.44 7.90 23.35
CA HIS A 368 18.78 7.81 24.77
C HIS A 368 18.32 6.45 25.31
N ASP A 369 18.75 6.07 26.52
CA ASP A 369 18.29 4.83 27.16
C ASP A 369 16.75 4.79 27.22
N HIS A 370 16.16 3.63 26.96
CA HIS A 370 14.72 3.48 26.89
C HIS A 370 14.05 3.95 28.18
N LYS A 371 13.00 4.75 28.05
CA LYS A 371 12.41 5.49 29.19
C LYS A 371 11.90 4.60 30.33
N TYR A 372 11.36 3.42 30.00
CA TYR A 372 10.70 2.55 30.97
C TYR A 372 11.34 1.16 31.06
N ASP A 373 11.52 0.52 29.92
CA ASP A 373 12.14 -0.82 29.85
C ASP A 373 13.67 -0.77 30.02
N PRO A 374 14.30 -1.84 30.57
CA PRO A 374 15.74 -1.98 30.72
C PRO A 374 16.43 -2.23 29.37
N ILE A 375 16.31 -1.29 28.44
CA ILE A 375 17.01 -1.29 27.15
C ILE A 375 17.86 -0.02 27.04
N SER A 376 19.18 -0.18 26.93
CA SER A 376 20.10 0.95 26.81
C SER A 376 20.25 1.43 25.37
N ALA A 377 20.75 2.64 25.16
CA ALA A 377 21.16 3.10 23.84
C ALA A 377 22.27 2.21 23.26
N LYS A 378 23.14 1.68 24.13
CA LYS A 378 24.19 0.72 23.73
C LYS A 378 23.59 -0.57 23.16
N ASP A 379 22.51 -1.10 23.72
CA ASP A 379 21.80 -2.26 23.18
C ASP A 379 21.26 -1.99 21.77
N TYR A 380 20.66 -0.81 21.54
CA TYR A 380 20.22 -0.41 20.20
C TYR A 380 21.38 -0.39 19.21
N TYR A 381 22.50 0.24 19.56
CA TYR A 381 23.66 0.35 18.67
C TYR A 381 24.38 -0.98 18.45
N ALA A 382 24.34 -1.89 19.42
CA ALA A 382 24.83 -3.26 19.29
C ALA A 382 24.04 -4.02 18.21
N LEU A 383 22.70 -3.94 18.22
CA LEU A 383 21.85 -4.52 17.18
C LEU A 383 22.01 -3.79 15.84
N ALA A 384 22.02 -2.46 15.83
CA ALA A 384 22.20 -1.66 14.62
C ALA A 384 23.55 -1.97 13.93
N GLY A 385 24.60 -2.28 14.69
CA GLY A 385 25.88 -2.72 14.15
C GLY A 385 25.80 -4.00 13.32
N VAL A 386 24.90 -4.94 13.67
CA VAL A 386 24.65 -6.15 12.88
C VAL A 386 24.14 -5.75 11.48
N PHE A 387 23.19 -4.81 11.42
CA PHE A 387 22.62 -4.33 10.16
C PHE A 387 23.53 -3.35 9.41
N ALA A 388 24.44 -2.66 10.11
CA ALA A 388 25.47 -1.83 9.49
C ALA A 388 26.60 -2.66 8.84
N SER A 389 26.59 -3.97 9.07
CA SER A 389 27.53 -4.96 8.54
C SER A 389 26.99 -5.74 7.33
N ILE A 390 25.87 -5.32 6.76
CA ILE A 390 25.27 -5.97 5.58
C ILE A 390 24.99 -4.99 4.45
N ARG A 391 24.98 -5.53 3.22
CA ARG A 391 24.50 -4.82 2.01
C ARG A 391 23.26 -5.52 1.45
N GLN A 392 22.20 -4.74 1.22
CA GLN A 392 21.06 -5.19 0.42
C GLN A 392 21.47 -5.35 -1.05
N THR A 393 21.16 -6.51 -1.63
CA THR A 393 21.52 -6.84 -3.02
C THR A 393 20.58 -7.92 -3.56
N THR A 394 20.58 -8.12 -4.88
CA THR A 394 19.98 -9.33 -5.45
C THR A 394 21.00 -10.46 -5.48
N ARG A 395 20.57 -11.69 -5.20
CA ARG A 395 21.41 -12.90 -5.25
C ARG A 395 20.82 -13.97 -6.18
N PRO A 396 21.64 -14.63 -7.01
CA PRO A 396 21.18 -15.72 -7.88
C PRO A 396 20.71 -16.96 -7.11
N LEU A 397 19.61 -17.56 -7.58
CA LEU A 397 19.02 -18.78 -7.03
C LEU A 397 19.53 -20.07 -7.68
N ILE A 398 20.44 -19.95 -8.65
CA ILE A 398 21.07 -21.05 -9.38
C ILE A 398 22.59 -20.99 -9.21
N SER A 399 23.30 -22.09 -9.43
CA SER A 399 24.75 -22.17 -9.24
C SER A 399 25.53 -21.30 -10.24
N ASP A 400 26.79 -21.00 -9.92
CA ASP A 400 27.66 -20.20 -10.80
C ASP A 400 28.00 -20.94 -12.09
N GLU A 401 28.04 -22.28 -12.06
CA GLU A 401 28.17 -23.12 -13.25
C GLU A 401 26.94 -23.01 -14.16
N ALA A 402 25.74 -22.98 -13.58
CA ALA A 402 24.50 -22.81 -14.35
C ALA A 402 24.41 -21.42 -14.98
N ILE A 403 24.91 -20.39 -14.29
CA ILE A 403 25.05 -19.02 -14.83
C ILE A 403 26.08 -18.99 -15.96
N ALA A 404 27.25 -19.60 -15.75
CA ALA A 404 28.31 -19.66 -16.75
C ALA A 404 27.85 -20.40 -18.02
N ALA A 405 27.01 -21.43 -17.88
CA ALA A 405 26.44 -22.16 -19.01
C ALA A 405 25.52 -21.30 -19.90
N SER A 406 24.79 -20.33 -19.34
CA SER A 406 23.94 -19.43 -20.11
C SER A 406 24.66 -18.16 -20.59
N GLN A 407 25.87 -17.88 -20.08
CA GLN A 407 26.63 -16.67 -20.39
C GLN A 407 26.93 -16.47 -21.90
N PRO A 408 27.36 -17.49 -22.67
CA PRO A 408 27.60 -17.31 -24.11
C PRO A 408 26.35 -16.89 -24.89
N ALA A 409 25.19 -17.41 -24.51
CA ALA A 409 23.91 -17.04 -25.13
C ALA A 409 23.52 -15.60 -24.76
N ARG A 410 23.76 -15.18 -23.52
CA ARG A 410 23.53 -13.80 -23.05
C ARG A 410 24.45 -12.81 -23.75
N ASP A 411 25.72 -13.14 -23.93
CA ASP A 411 26.69 -12.34 -24.69
C ASP A 411 26.27 -12.19 -26.16
N GLN A 412 25.80 -13.29 -26.78
CA GLN A 412 25.27 -13.27 -28.14
C GLN A 412 24.03 -12.37 -28.25
N VAL A 413 23.09 -12.46 -27.31
CA VAL A 413 21.91 -11.60 -27.27
C VAL A 413 22.30 -10.14 -27.08
N ALA A 414 23.23 -9.83 -26.15
CA ALA A 414 23.71 -8.48 -25.93
C ALA A 414 24.36 -7.88 -27.20
N ALA A 415 25.14 -8.68 -27.94
CA ALA A 415 25.70 -8.28 -29.22
C ALA A 415 24.59 -8.02 -30.27
N LEU A 416 23.60 -8.91 -30.39
CA LEU A 416 22.46 -8.74 -31.31
C LEU A 416 21.60 -7.53 -30.96
N GLU A 417 21.39 -7.24 -29.67
CA GLU A 417 20.66 -6.06 -29.19
C GLU A 417 21.44 -4.77 -29.50
N ALA A 418 22.77 -4.77 -29.29
CA ALA A 418 23.63 -3.65 -29.64
C ALA A 418 23.63 -3.37 -31.15
N GLU A 419 23.71 -4.42 -31.99
CA GLU A 419 23.58 -4.31 -33.44
C GLU A 419 22.20 -3.80 -33.86
N THR A 420 21.13 -4.32 -33.24
CA THR A 420 19.75 -3.88 -33.50
C THR A 420 19.59 -2.39 -33.17
N LYS A 421 20.16 -1.92 -32.06
CA LYS A 421 20.16 -0.51 -31.67
C LYS A 421 20.95 0.36 -32.66
N LYS A 422 22.07 -0.15 -33.20
CA LYS A 422 22.86 0.53 -34.24
C LYS A 422 22.04 0.68 -35.53
N ILE A 423 21.42 -0.41 -36.00
CA ILE A 423 20.57 -0.40 -37.20
C ILE A 423 19.36 0.53 -37.00
N GLN A 424 18.74 0.55 -35.81
CA GLN A 424 17.67 1.50 -35.49
C GLN A 424 18.13 2.96 -35.56
N LYS A 425 19.36 3.25 -35.13
CA LYS A 425 19.95 4.60 -35.21
C LYS A 425 20.21 5.01 -36.66
N GLU A 426 20.52 4.07 -37.55
CA GLU A 426 20.67 4.28 -39.00
C GLU A 426 19.31 4.42 -39.70
N LEU A 427 18.29 3.67 -39.26
CA LEU A 427 16.93 3.70 -39.81
C LEU A 427 16.23 5.03 -39.55
N LYS A 428 16.35 5.61 -38.34
CA LYS A 428 15.71 6.88 -37.96
C LYS A 428 15.96 8.05 -38.94
N PRO A 429 17.21 8.40 -39.30
CA PRO A 429 17.47 9.47 -40.27
C PRO A 429 17.01 9.11 -41.68
N LEU A 430 17.06 7.82 -42.06
CA LEU A 430 16.58 7.35 -43.35
C LEU A 430 15.05 7.52 -43.48
N GLU A 431 14.30 7.17 -42.44
CA GLU A 431 12.85 7.41 -42.35
C GLU A 431 12.50 8.90 -42.38
N ALA A 432 13.32 9.75 -41.77
CA ALA A 432 13.17 11.21 -41.85
C ALA A 432 13.46 11.75 -43.27
N LYS A 433 14.43 11.17 -43.99
CA LYS A 433 14.73 11.50 -45.39
C LYS A 433 13.59 11.06 -46.32
N ILE A 434 13.05 9.85 -46.15
CA ILE A 434 11.91 9.33 -46.92
C ILE A 434 10.70 10.28 -46.85
N LYS A 435 10.41 10.82 -45.65
CA LYS A 435 9.31 11.79 -45.47
C LYS A 435 9.48 13.10 -46.24
N LYS A 436 10.72 13.47 -46.58
CA LYS A 436 11.09 14.73 -47.24
C LYS A 436 11.52 14.57 -48.70
N ALA A 437 11.66 13.34 -49.20
CA ALA A 437 12.20 13.04 -50.52
C ALA A 437 11.18 13.24 -51.66
N ALA A 438 11.66 13.70 -52.81
CA ALA A 438 10.88 13.75 -54.05
C ALA A 438 10.56 12.34 -54.56
N GLN A 439 9.51 12.21 -55.38
CA GLN A 439 8.97 10.91 -55.81
C GLN A 439 10.00 10.03 -56.54
N SER A 440 10.95 10.64 -57.25
CA SER A 440 12.03 9.95 -57.96
C SER A 440 13.08 9.30 -57.05
N GLU A 441 13.29 9.81 -55.82
CA GLU A 441 14.31 9.33 -54.87
C GLU A 441 13.71 8.43 -53.78
N ARG A 442 12.41 8.57 -53.53
CA ARG A 442 11.70 7.89 -52.45
C ARG A 442 11.72 6.37 -52.56
N ALA A 443 11.58 5.82 -53.78
CA ALA A 443 11.57 4.38 -53.99
C ALA A 443 12.89 3.69 -53.58
N ALA A 444 14.04 4.34 -53.84
CA ALA A 444 15.34 3.81 -53.46
C ALA A 444 15.55 3.84 -51.93
N LEU A 445 15.17 4.96 -51.29
CA LEU A 445 15.27 5.11 -49.83
C LEU A 445 14.32 4.15 -49.08
N ASP A 446 13.10 3.93 -49.59
CA ASP A 446 12.15 2.98 -49.02
C ASP A 446 12.65 1.53 -49.14
N ALA A 447 13.30 1.16 -50.24
CA ALA A 447 13.93 -0.16 -50.40
C ALA A 447 15.06 -0.39 -49.38
N GLU A 448 15.87 0.62 -49.12
CA GLU A 448 16.95 0.59 -48.12
C GLU A 448 16.37 0.51 -46.68
N ALA A 449 15.35 1.31 -46.36
CA ALA A 449 14.68 1.24 -45.06
C ALA A 449 13.97 -0.11 -44.83
N LYS A 450 13.36 -0.69 -45.86
CA LYS A 450 12.76 -2.03 -45.79
C LYS A 450 13.80 -3.09 -45.42
N LYS A 451 14.98 -3.03 -46.03
CA LYS A 451 16.08 -3.96 -45.71
C LYS A 451 16.53 -3.84 -44.25
N LEU A 452 16.67 -2.62 -43.74
CA LEU A 452 17.04 -2.40 -42.33
C LEU A 452 15.95 -2.87 -41.36
N ARG A 453 14.66 -2.65 -41.69
CA ARG A 453 13.53 -3.17 -40.90
C ARG A 453 13.52 -4.70 -40.86
N GLU A 454 13.74 -5.35 -42.00
CA GLU A 454 13.81 -6.80 -42.09
C GLU A 454 14.97 -7.36 -41.25
N GLN A 455 16.14 -6.72 -41.28
CA GLN A 455 17.25 -7.08 -40.40
C GLN A 455 16.90 -6.95 -38.92
N ILE A 456 16.23 -5.87 -38.50
CA ILE A 456 15.76 -5.70 -37.11
C ILE A 456 14.80 -6.83 -36.73
N THR A 457 13.82 -7.14 -37.58
CA THR A 457 12.85 -8.22 -37.33
C THR A 457 13.54 -9.57 -37.20
N GLN A 458 14.45 -9.92 -38.11
CA GLN A 458 15.18 -11.20 -38.05
C GLN A 458 16.06 -11.31 -36.80
N LYS A 459 16.73 -10.22 -36.41
CA LYS A 459 17.53 -10.18 -35.19
C LYS A 459 16.67 -10.33 -33.94
N ARG A 460 15.50 -9.66 -33.88
CA ARG A 460 14.54 -9.83 -32.78
C ARG A 460 14.03 -11.26 -32.66
N LEU A 461 13.61 -11.87 -33.76
CA LEU A 461 13.20 -13.28 -33.76
C LEU A 461 14.33 -14.21 -33.29
N THR A 462 15.59 -13.90 -33.67
CA THR A 462 16.76 -14.66 -33.21
C THR A 462 16.99 -14.48 -31.72
N ILE A 463 16.88 -13.25 -31.21
CA ILE A 463 16.97 -12.93 -29.77
C ILE A 463 15.90 -13.71 -29.01
N ASP A 464 14.63 -13.63 -29.44
CA ASP A 464 13.51 -14.29 -28.76
C ASP A 464 13.68 -15.82 -28.77
N ARG A 465 14.19 -16.38 -29.88
CA ARG A 465 14.54 -17.80 -29.94
C ARG A 465 15.66 -18.15 -28.96
N ILE A 466 16.76 -17.39 -28.92
CA ILE A 466 17.86 -17.67 -27.98
C ILE A 466 17.36 -17.58 -26.54
N LYS A 467 16.60 -16.54 -26.18
CA LYS A 467 16.02 -16.37 -24.84
C LYS A 467 15.13 -17.54 -24.43
N SER A 468 14.28 -18.02 -25.33
CA SER A 468 13.33 -19.11 -25.05
C SER A 468 13.95 -20.52 -25.07
N THR A 469 15.01 -20.76 -25.85
CA THR A 469 15.64 -22.09 -25.94
C THR A 469 16.82 -22.29 -24.99
N THR A 470 17.38 -21.21 -24.44
CA THR A 470 18.53 -21.29 -23.53
C THR A 470 18.03 -21.45 -22.08
N PRO A 471 18.32 -22.58 -21.41
CA PRO A 471 18.00 -22.73 -19.99
C PRO A 471 18.65 -21.63 -19.16
N ASN A 472 17.93 -21.10 -18.17
CA ASN A 472 18.42 -20.07 -17.25
C ASN A 472 19.00 -18.83 -17.95
N PHE A 473 18.47 -18.47 -19.13
CA PHE A 473 18.84 -17.23 -19.80
C PHE A 473 18.54 -16.02 -18.91
N GLU A 474 17.33 -15.99 -18.35
CA GLU A 474 16.98 -15.10 -17.26
C GLU A 474 17.37 -15.78 -15.96
N ILE A 475 18.38 -15.23 -15.29
CA ILE A 475 18.87 -15.76 -14.02
C ILE A 475 17.80 -15.46 -12.96
N PRO A 476 17.22 -16.48 -12.32
CA PRO A 476 16.33 -16.25 -11.20
C PRO A 476 17.17 -15.66 -10.04
N VAL A 477 16.72 -14.52 -9.52
CA VAL A 477 17.36 -13.86 -8.37
C VAL A 477 16.32 -13.58 -7.30
N ALA A 478 16.76 -13.45 -6.05
CA ALA A 478 15.97 -12.94 -4.94
C ALA A 478 16.59 -11.67 -4.35
N ASP A 479 15.74 -10.78 -3.85
CA ASP A 479 16.13 -9.64 -3.03
C ASP A 479 16.60 -10.16 -1.66
N ALA A 480 17.86 -9.93 -1.32
CA ALA A 480 18.57 -10.56 -0.20
C ALA A 480 19.66 -9.63 0.36
N VAL A 481 20.57 -10.17 1.18
CA VAL A 481 21.71 -9.45 1.75
C VAL A 481 23.04 -10.20 1.58
N THR A 482 24.16 -9.47 1.66
CA THR A 482 25.53 -10.00 1.75
C THR A 482 26.31 -9.37 2.90
N GLU A 483 27.34 -10.09 3.37
CA GLU A 483 28.22 -9.69 4.46
C GLU A 483 29.21 -8.61 4.02
N GLU A 484 28.79 -7.35 4.14
CA GLU A 484 29.58 -6.21 3.69
C GLU A 484 29.28 -4.97 4.54
N GLN A 485 30.31 -4.38 5.14
CA GLN A 485 30.17 -3.06 5.76
C GLN A 485 30.01 -1.98 4.69
N VAL A 486 29.01 -1.12 4.89
CA VAL A 486 28.75 0.04 4.02
C VAL A 486 29.27 1.32 4.67
N ARG A 487 30.03 2.12 3.92
CA ARG A 487 30.57 3.43 4.34
C ARG A 487 30.33 4.50 3.27
N ILE A 488 30.23 5.75 3.71
CA ILE A 488 30.24 6.92 2.83
C ILE A 488 31.63 7.55 2.92
N GLU A 489 32.20 7.86 1.77
CA GLU A 489 33.49 8.52 1.68
C GLU A 489 33.42 9.67 0.66
N PRO A 490 34.15 10.78 0.88
CA PRO A 490 34.23 11.85 -0.11
C PRO A 490 34.93 11.36 -1.39
N LEU A 491 34.31 11.64 -2.54
CA LEU A 491 34.92 11.48 -3.87
C LEU A 491 35.51 12.82 -4.36
N SER A 492 34.83 13.93 -4.04
CA SER A 492 35.25 15.31 -4.31
C SER A 492 34.51 16.27 -3.36
N ASP A 493 34.82 17.57 -3.41
CA ASP A 493 34.16 18.61 -2.59
C ASP A 493 32.63 18.64 -2.72
N SER A 494 32.07 18.11 -3.82
CA SER A 494 30.63 18.14 -4.10
C SER A 494 30.00 16.76 -4.31
N HIS A 495 30.78 15.67 -4.22
CA HIS A 495 30.29 14.32 -4.50
C HIS A 495 30.86 13.32 -3.51
N GLN A 496 30.00 12.42 -3.06
CA GLN A 496 30.32 11.27 -2.22
C GLN A 496 30.42 10.00 -3.07
N LYS A 497 31.03 8.96 -2.50
CA LYS A 497 30.98 7.58 -3.00
C LYS A 497 30.52 6.66 -1.86
N ILE A 498 29.71 5.67 -2.20
CA ILE A 498 29.39 4.56 -1.31
C ILE A 498 30.49 3.51 -1.49
N VAL A 499 31.13 3.10 -0.41
CA VAL A 499 32.19 2.10 -0.40
C VAL A 499 31.73 0.88 0.36
N PHE A 500 31.92 -0.28 -0.27
CA PHE A 500 31.57 -1.58 0.28
C PHE A 500 32.85 -2.29 0.70
N TYR A 501 32.85 -2.80 1.92
CA TYR A 501 33.96 -3.56 2.50
C TYR A 501 33.51 -5.00 2.71
N PRO A 502 33.76 -5.91 1.74
CA PRO A 502 33.33 -7.30 1.84
C PRO A 502 33.95 -8.01 3.04
N GLU A 503 33.15 -8.85 3.69
CA GLU A 503 33.54 -9.69 4.83
C GLU A 503 34.10 -8.90 6.03
N LYS A 504 33.84 -7.60 6.09
CA LYS A 504 34.21 -6.74 7.22
C LYS A 504 32.97 -6.29 7.97
N PRO A 505 32.85 -6.62 9.26
CA PRO A 505 31.78 -6.07 10.06
C PRO A 505 32.02 -4.62 10.51
N ARG A 506 30.96 -4.02 11.06
CA ARG A 506 30.92 -2.65 11.58
C ARG A 506 30.30 -2.61 12.96
N ASP A 507 31.12 -2.43 13.99
CA ASP A 507 30.65 -1.91 15.27
C ASP A 507 30.37 -0.41 15.12
N LEU A 508 29.27 0.05 15.69
CA LEU A 508 28.86 1.45 15.64
C LEU A 508 29.23 2.16 16.94
N PRO A 509 29.64 3.44 16.89
CA PRO A 509 29.61 4.26 18.09
C PRO A 509 28.16 4.52 18.51
N VAL A 510 27.93 4.69 19.81
CA VAL A 510 26.67 5.22 20.32
C VAL A 510 26.57 6.67 19.86
N PHE A 511 25.70 6.98 18.90
CA PHE A 511 25.51 8.36 18.46
C PHE A 511 24.71 9.12 19.52
N ILE A 512 25.30 10.19 20.05
CA ILE A 512 24.68 10.97 21.11
C ILE A 512 23.39 11.61 20.56
N ARG A 513 22.26 11.32 21.21
CA ARG A 513 20.91 11.74 20.76
C ARG A 513 20.56 11.26 19.35
N GLY A 514 21.14 10.14 18.89
CA GLY A 514 20.91 9.59 17.56
C GLY A 514 21.58 10.38 16.43
N ASN A 515 22.37 11.41 16.75
CA ASN A 515 23.01 12.29 15.77
C ASN A 515 24.32 11.68 15.26
N VAL A 516 24.34 11.24 14.01
CA VAL A 516 25.52 10.63 13.38
C VAL A 516 26.76 11.54 13.33
N ALA A 517 26.58 12.86 13.50
CA ALA A 517 27.68 13.83 13.62
C ALA A 517 28.41 13.77 14.97
N THR A 518 27.82 13.15 15.99
CA THR A 518 28.30 13.18 17.38
C THR A 518 28.49 11.74 17.90
N PRO A 519 29.56 11.06 17.46
CA PRO A 519 29.85 9.70 17.93
C PRO A 519 30.34 9.70 19.38
N GLY A 520 29.78 8.82 20.20
CA GLY A 520 30.25 8.48 21.54
C GLY A 520 31.05 7.18 21.55
N ASP A 521 30.98 6.46 22.66
CA ASP A 521 31.71 5.20 22.86
C ASP A 521 31.27 4.10 21.87
N PRO A 522 32.18 3.21 21.44
CA PRO A 522 31.83 2.08 20.59
C PRO A 522 30.87 1.13 21.30
N ALA A 523 29.82 0.72 20.61
CA ALA A 523 28.94 -0.39 20.98
C ALA A 523 29.32 -1.61 20.12
N PRO A 524 30.01 -2.62 20.69
CA PRO A 524 30.22 -3.88 20.01
C PRO A 524 28.88 -4.51 19.62
N ARG A 525 28.82 -5.16 18.47
CA ARG A 525 27.63 -5.92 18.06
C ARG A 525 27.31 -6.98 19.11
N GLY A 526 26.04 -7.16 19.40
CA GLY A 526 25.59 -8.04 20.48
C GLY A 526 24.07 -8.05 20.59
N PHE A 527 23.57 -8.76 21.60
CA PHE A 527 22.15 -8.86 21.92
C PHE A 527 21.76 -7.95 23.11
N LEU A 528 20.46 -7.90 23.42
CA LEU A 528 19.95 -7.09 24.54
C LEU A 528 20.46 -7.63 25.87
N GLU A 529 21.05 -6.76 26.69
CA GLU A 529 21.62 -7.14 27.98
C GLU A 529 20.56 -7.75 28.92
N VAL A 530 19.35 -7.19 28.96
CA VAL A 530 18.25 -7.70 29.80
C VAL A 530 17.88 -9.15 29.46
N LEU A 531 17.98 -9.56 28.20
CA LEU A 531 17.62 -10.91 27.73
C LEU A 531 18.80 -11.89 27.69
N SER A 532 20.01 -11.43 28.02
CA SER A 532 21.22 -12.23 27.92
C SER A 532 21.67 -12.69 29.30
N SER A 533 21.93 -13.99 29.44
CA SER A 533 22.49 -14.57 30.68
C SER A 533 23.95 -14.17 30.90
N ASP A 534 24.69 -13.86 29.83
CA ASP A 534 26.05 -13.31 29.86
C ASP A 534 26.06 -11.95 29.12
N ALA A 535 25.85 -10.88 29.89
CA ALA A 535 25.78 -9.48 29.43
C ALA A 535 27.00 -9.00 28.62
N SER A 536 28.07 -9.79 28.54
CA SER A 536 29.40 -9.36 28.09
C SER A 536 29.83 -9.86 26.70
N GLN A 537 29.13 -10.82 26.10
CA GLN A 537 29.64 -11.49 24.90
C GLN A 537 29.21 -10.78 23.61
N ALA A 538 30.07 -9.90 23.13
CA ALA A 538 29.95 -9.32 21.79
C ALA A 538 29.97 -10.42 20.71
N PHE A 539 29.16 -10.25 19.67
CA PHE A 539 29.12 -11.11 18.49
C PHE A 539 30.44 -11.06 17.73
N GLN A 540 30.96 -12.22 17.34
CA GLN A 540 32.31 -12.35 16.78
C GLN A 540 32.32 -12.76 15.31
N GLN A 541 31.25 -13.36 14.79
CA GLN A 541 31.26 -14.00 13.47
C GLN A 541 30.53 -13.18 12.42
N GLY A 542 31.24 -12.84 11.33
CA GLY A 542 30.67 -12.05 10.23
C GLY A 542 30.03 -10.77 10.75
N SER A 543 28.82 -10.47 10.29
CA SER A 543 27.92 -9.41 10.73
C SER A 543 27.32 -9.65 12.11
N GLY A 544 27.26 -10.88 12.60
CA GLY A 544 26.54 -11.29 13.80
C GLY A 544 25.09 -11.70 13.53
N ARG A 545 24.65 -11.81 12.26
CA ARG A 545 23.26 -12.20 11.91
C ARG A 545 22.86 -13.58 12.43
N LEU A 546 23.76 -14.57 12.34
CA LEU A 546 23.49 -15.93 12.84
C LEU A 546 23.43 -15.94 14.38
N GLU A 547 24.40 -15.30 15.04
CA GLU A 547 24.42 -15.16 16.50
C GLU A 547 23.18 -14.42 17.03
N LEU A 548 22.73 -13.38 16.31
CA LEU A 548 21.47 -12.68 16.59
C LEU A 548 20.26 -13.62 16.46
N ALA A 549 20.20 -14.41 15.39
CA ALA A 549 19.10 -15.35 15.19
C ALA A 549 19.03 -16.38 16.32
N ASP A 550 20.18 -16.97 16.68
CA ASP A 550 20.28 -17.94 17.78
C ASP A 550 19.92 -17.33 19.14
N ALA A 551 20.29 -16.07 19.40
CA ALA A 551 19.91 -15.36 20.61
C ALA A 551 18.39 -15.08 20.69
N ILE A 552 17.74 -14.79 19.56
CA ILE A 552 16.29 -14.56 19.49
C ILE A 552 15.52 -15.85 19.79
N VAL A 553 15.90 -16.96 19.15
CA VAL A 553 15.15 -18.23 19.23
C VAL A 553 15.69 -19.18 20.31
N SER A 554 16.62 -18.71 21.14
CA SER A 554 17.10 -19.46 22.29
C SER A 554 15.93 -19.83 23.20
N ARG A 555 15.95 -21.05 23.73
CA ARG A 555 14.94 -21.50 24.70
C ARG A 555 14.98 -20.72 26.02
N ASP A 556 16.13 -20.10 26.31
CA ASP A 556 16.31 -19.22 27.46
C ASP A 556 15.85 -17.78 27.17
N ASN A 557 15.49 -17.46 25.92
CA ASN A 557 14.88 -16.18 25.58
C ASN A 557 13.40 -16.20 26.00
N PRO A 558 12.97 -15.29 26.89
CA PRO A 558 11.62 -15.32 27.44
C PRO A 558 10.54 -14.82 26.47
N LEU A 559 10.89 -14.24 25.32
CA LEU A 559 9.95 -13.46 24.50
C LEU A 559 9.55 -14.15 23.21
N ALA A 560 10.48 -14.71 22.43
CA ALA A 560 10.19 -15.16 21.06
C ALA A 560 8.99 -16.14 20.98
N ALA A 561 8.96 -17.15 21.84
CA ALA A 561 7.84 -18.10 21.92
C ALA A 561 6.54 -17.44 22.38
N ARG A 562 6.58 -16.58 23.42
CA ARG A 562 5.38 -15.89 23.94
C ARG A 562 4.79 -14.93 22.89
N VAL A 563 5.63 -14.21 22.17
CA VAL A 563 5.20 -13.22 21.18
C VAL A 563 4.49 -13.91 20.02
N ILE A 564 5.06 -14.97 19.44
CA ILE A 564 4.41 -15.67 18.33
C ILE A 564 3.13 -16.41 18.80
N VAL A 565 3.14 -17.00 19.99
CA VAL A 565 1.95 -17.62 20.58
C VAL A 565 0.83 -16.59 20.77
N ASN A 566 1.17 -15.42 21.32
CA ASN A 566 0.21 -14.34 21.51
C ASN A 566 -0.34 -13.79 20.18
N ARG A 567 0.49 -13.68 19.14
CA ARG A 567 0.06 -13.26 17.80
C ARG A 567 -0.87 -14.27 17.14
N VAL A 568 -0.55 -15.56 17.21
CA VAL A 568 -1.42 -16.63 16.71
C VAL A 568 -2.74 -16.65 17.47
N TRP A 569 -2.70 -16.47 18.79
CA TRP A 569 -3.91 -16.32 19.61
C TRP A 569 -4.76 -15.11 19.18
N LEU A 570 -4.14 -13.94 19.03
CA LEU A 570 -4.78 -12.72 18.54
C LEU A 570 -5.48 -12.96 17.19
N TRP A 571 -4.83 -13.64 16.25
CA TRP A 571 -5.39 -13.90 14.92
C TRP A 571 -6.59 -14.87 14.95
N HIS A 572 -6.66 -15.77 15.93
CA HIS A 572 -7.80 -16.68 16.12
C HIS A 572 -8.98 -16.07 16.90
N PHE A 573 -8.71 -15.18 17.85
CA PHE A 573 -9.72 -14.66 18.78
C PHE A 573 -10.05 -13.17 18.62
N GLY A 574 -9.35 -12.47 17.72
CA GLY A 574 -9.47 -11.02 17.50
C GLY A 574 -8.77 -10.16 18.57
N GLU A 575 -8.41 -10.75 19.71
CA GLU A 575 -7.69 -10.10 20.80
C GLU A 575 -6.60 -11.02 21.35
N GLY A 576 -5.43 -10.46 21.67
CA GLY A 576 -4.31 -11.20 22.23
C GLY A 576 -4.49 -11.48 23.74
N ILE A 577 -3.78 -12.49 24.25
CA ILE A 577 -3.64 -12.65 25.72
C ILE A 577 -3.00 -11.39 26.31
N VAL A 578 -1.97 -10.88 25.62
CA VAL A 578 -1.42 -9.53 25.74
C VAL A 578 -1.97 -8.72 24.55
N ASP A 579 -2.78 -7.70 24.83
CA ASP A 579 -3.47 -6.89 23.80
C ASP A 579 -2.51 -5.92 23.07
N SER A 580 -1.29 -5.77 23.57
CA SER A 580 -0.18 -5.04 22.92
C SER A 580 0.82 -6.03 22.31
N PRO A 581 0.54 -6.66 21.15
CA PRO A 581 1.32 -7.76 20.61
C PRO A 581 2.76 -7.37 20.22
N SER A 582 3.04 -6.07 20.08
CA SER A 582 4.37 -5.52 19.78
C SER A 582 5.03 -4.80 20.96
N ASN A 583 4.41 -4.81 22.14
CA ASN A 583 4.96 -4.21 23.36
C ASN A 583 4.62 -5.06 24.60
N PHE A 584 5.59 -5.87 25.03
CA PHE A 584 5.59 -6.71 26.22
C PHE A 584 6.39 -6.04 27.36
N GLY A 585 6.87 -4.81 27.14
CA GLY A 585 7.51 -4.01 28.16
C GLY A 585 6.52 -3.46 29.18
N SER A 586 7.03 -2.65 30.09
CA SER A 586 6.30 -2.02 31.21
C SER A 586 5.16 -1.08 30.77
N MET A 587 5.21 -0.55 29.55
CA MET A 587 4.14 0.26 28.95
C MET A 587 3.10 -0.56 28.17
N GLY A 588 3.37 -1.85 27.98
CA GLY A 588 2.44 -2.79 27.38
C GLY A 588 1.31 -3.19 28.34
N SER A 589 0.29 -3.84 27.78
CA SER A 589 -0.75 -4.49 28.56
C SER A 589 -0.20 -5.71 29.31
N LEU A 590 -0.77 -6.00 30.48
CA LEU A 590 -0.51 -7.26 31.18
C LEU A 590 -1.30 -8.40 30.52
N PRO A 591 -0.80 -9.64 30.56
CA PRO A 591 -1.53 -10.79 30.04
C PRO A 591 -2.83 -11.02 30.82
N SER A 592 -3.93 -11.26 30.12
CA SER A 592 -5.21 -11.67 30.73
C SER A 592 -5.10 -13.04 31.42
N HIS A 593 -4.30 -13.92 30.84
CA HIS A 593 -4.03 -15.29 31.30
C HIS A 593 -2.52 -15.57 31.30
N PRO A 594 -1.76 -15.06 32.29
CA PRO A 594 -0.30 -15.21 32.33
C PRO A 594 0.16 -16.67 32.33
N GLU A 595 -0.47 -17.51 33.16
CA GLU A 595 -0.14 -18.94 33.28
C GLU A 595 -0.40 -19.71 31.98
N LEU A 596 -1.46 -19.33 31.25
CA LEU A 596 -1.77 -19.91 29.95
C LEU A 596 -0.73 -19.54 28.90
N LEU A 597 -0.33 -18.26 28.84
CA LEU A 597 0.68 -17.80 27.88
C LEU A 597 2.01 -18.53 28.09
N ASP A 598 2.43 -18.68 29.34
CA ASP A 598 3.67 -19.38 29.70
C ASP A 598 3.60 -20.88 29.41
N ASP A 599 2.51 -21.56 29.82
CA ASP A 599 2.32 -22.98 29.53
C ASP A 599 2.26 -23.26 28.01
N LEU A 600 1.52 -22.44 27.26
CA LEU A 600 1.38 -22.62 25.81
C LEU A 600 2.70 -22.31 25.08
N ALA A 601 3.47 -21.29 25.51
CA ALA A 601 4.80 -21.01 24.98
C ALA A 601 5.79 -22.15 25.23
N VAL A 602 5.82 -22.72 26.44
CA VAL A 602 6.70 -23.86 26.76
C VAL A 602 6.31 -25.10 25.96
N ARG A 603 5.01 -25.42 25.89
CA ARG A 603 4.54 -26.57 25.10
C ARG A 603 4.75 -26.39 23.60
N PHE A 604 4.66 -25.17 23.08
CA PHE A 604 4.99 -24.85 21.69
C PHE A 604 6.45 -25.16 21.38
N MET A 605 7.38 -24.76 22.25
CA MET A 605 8.79 -25.12 22.12
C MET A 605 9.02 -26.64 22.24
N ASP A 606 8.32 -27.31 23.16
CA ASP A 606 8.40 -28.77 23.34
C ASP A 606 7.83 -29.56 22.15
N ALA A 607 6.85 -28.99 21.46
CA ALA A 607 6.28 -29.51 20.23
C ALA A 607 7.15 -29.19 18.99
N GLY A 608 8.40 -28.75 19.19
CA GLY A 608 9.34 -28.48 18.11
C GLY A 608 9.02 -27.19 17.34
N TRP A 609 8.41 -26.20 18.00
CA TRP A 609 8.09 -24.90 17.40
C TRP A 609 7.15 -25.00 16.17
N SER A 610 6.33 -26.05 16.10
CA SER A 610 5.38 -26.29 15.00
C SER A 610 4.18 -25.34 15.09
N LEU A 611 4.01 -24.48 14.08
CA LEU A 611 2.86 -23.59 14.01
C LEU A 611 1.58 -24.40 13.80
N LYS A 612 1.61 -25.47 12.99
CA LYS A 612 0.43 -26.34 12.82
C LYS A 612 0.01 -26.98 14.12
N TRP A 613 0.95 -27.41 14.97
CA TRP A 613 0.64 -27.90 16.31
C TRP A 613 -0.08 -26.82 17.13
N LEU A 614 0.40 -25.57 17.11
CA LEU A 614 -0.19 -24.48 17.87
C LEU A 614 -1.62 -24.16 17.41
N HIS A 615 -1.85 -24.04 16.09
CA HIS A 615 -3.21 -23.85 15.57
C HIS A 615 -4.11 -25.02 15.95
N ARG A 616 -3.64 -26.25 15.79
CA ARG A 616 -4.38 -27.47 16.15
C ARG A 616 -4.76 -27.50 17.62
N GLU A 617 -3.85 -27.09 18.50
CA GLU A 617 -4.09 -26.99 19.94
C GLU A 617 -5.20 -25.97 20.26
N ILE A 618 -5.18 -24.81 19.59
CA ILE A 618 -6.18 -23.75 19.76
C ILE A 618 -7.54 -24.15 19.20
N VAL A 619 -7.63 -24.56 17.94
CA VAL A 619 -8.94 -24.78 17.27
C VAL A 619 -9.67 -26.02 17.80
N LEU A 620 -8.96 -27.00 18.37
CA LEU A 620 -9.57 -28.16 19.02
C LEU A 620 -10.06 -27.89 20.45
N SER A 621 -9.78 -26.71 21.01
CA SER A 621 -10.19 -26.36 22.37
C SER A 621 -11.70 -26.14 22.50
N ALA A 622 -12.23 -26.35 23.70
CA ALA A 622 -13.60 -25.96 24.05
C ALA A 622 -13.78 -24.45 23.88
N THR A 623 -12.75 -23.68 24.27
CA THR A 623 -12.71 -22.22 24.19
C THR A 623 -12.98 -21.72 22.76
N TYR A 624 -12.27 -22.25 21.76
CA TYR A 624 -12.45 -21.90 20.36
C TYR A 624 -13.80 -22.39 19.81
N GLN A 625 -14.31 -23.53 20.28
CA GLN A 625 -15.56 -24.11 19.78
C GLN A 625 -16.83 -23.47 20.35
N GLN A 626 -16.72 -22.49 21.26
CA GLN A 626 -17.87 -21.80 21.83
C GLN A 626 -18.72 -21.07 20.77
N ALA A 627 -20.03 -20.96 21.03
CA ALA A 627 -20.93 -20.07 20.30
C ALA A 627 -20.63 -18.61 20.63
N SER A 628 -20.80 -17.71 19.66
CA SER A 628 -20.61 -16.26 19.85
C SER A 628 -21.88 -15.52 20.28
N SER A 629 -23.06 -16.08 20.00
CA SER A 629 -24.36 -15.51 20.34
C SER A 629 -25.06 -16.37 21.39
N VAL A 630 -25.23 -15.82 22.60
CA VAL A 630 -25.90 -16.47 23.73
C VAL A 630 -26.86 -15.52 24.42
N SER A 631 -27.92 -16.05 25.04
CA SER A 631 -28.93 -15.23 25.72
C SER A 631 -28.41 -14.49 26.95
N SER A 632 -27.27 -14.91 27.52
CA SER A 632 -26.62 -14.33 28.69
C SER A 632 -25.61 -13.22 28.38
N ILE A 633 -25.51 -12.76 27.13
CA ILE A 633 -24.49 -11.79 26.73
C ILE A 633 -24.60 -10.47 27.52
N ALA A 634 -25.82 -10.01 27.80
CA ALA A 634 -26.03 -8.76 28.53
C ALA A 634 -25.60 -8.82 30.00
N GLU A 635 -25.62 -10.02 30.61
CA GLU A 635 -25.08 -10.26 31.95
C GLU A 635 -23.56 -10.38 31.93
N ALA A 636 -23.01 -11.10 30.95
CA ALA A 636 -21.56 -11.26 30.77
C ALA A 636 -20.87 -9.90 30.51
N ASP A 637 -21.45 -9.07 29.64
CA ASP A 637 -20.91 -7.75 29.28
C ASP A 637 -20.84 -6.76 30.46
N LYS A 638 -21.55 -7.02 31.56
CA LYS A 638 -21.43 -6.20 32.79
C LYS A 638 -20.17 -6.53 33.59
N VAL A 639 -19.67 -7.76 33.46
CA VAL A 639 -18.51 -8.28 34.19
C VAL A 639 -17.26 -8.17 33.32
N ASP A 640 -17.37 -8.53 32.04
CA ASP A 640 -16.30 -8.55 31.06
C ASP A 640 -16.79 -8.00 29.71
N PRO A 641 -16.87 -6.66 29.56
CA PRO A 641 -17.44 -6.00 28.38
C PRO A 641 -16.70 -6.31 27.07
N GLU A 642 -15.39 -6.56 27.16
CA GLU A 642 -14.52 -6.87 26.02
C GLU A 642 -14.44 -8.38 25.76
N ASN A 643 -15.07 -9.21 26.60
CA ASN A 643 -15.01 -10.67 26.54
C ASN A 643 -13.56 -11.22 26.59
N ARG A 644 -12.68 -10.57 27.35
CA ARG A 644 -11.27 -10.96 27.51
C ARG A 644 -11.08 -12.29 28.22
N LEU A 645 -12.05 -12.71 29.03
CA LEU A 645 -12.10 -14.01 29.70
C LEU A 645 -12.59 -15.12 28.77
N LEU A 646 -13.05 -14.77 27.56
CA LEU A 646 -13.52 -15.71 26.54
C LEU A 646 -14.62 -16.64 27.04
N SER A 647 -15.62 -16.09 27.75
CA SER A 647 -16.82 -16.85 28.14
C SER A 647 -17.74 -17.18 26.96
N ARG A 648 -17.38 -16.73 25.76
CA ARG A 648 -18.00 -16.99 24.46
C ARG A 648 -16.97 -16.72 23.37
N PHE A 649 -17.24 -17.14 22.14
CA PHE A 649 -16.40 -16.75 21.00
C PHE A 649 -16.67 -15.31 20.55
N ASN A 650 -15.63 -14.57 20.17
CA ASN A 650 -15.77 -13.22 19.63
C ASN A 650 -16.27 -13.27 18.19
N ARG A 651 -17.22 -12.41 17.81
CA ARG A 651 -17.65 -12.33 16.40
C ARG A 651 -16.54 -11.67 15.59
N LEU A 652 -15.88 -12.44 14.72
CA LEU A 652 -14.78 -11.95 13.91
C LEU A 652 -15.23 -11.63 12.49
N ARG A 653 -14.81 -10.45 12.03
CA ARG A 653 -14.92 -10.07 10.64
C ARG A 653 -13.77 -10.72 9.86
N ILE A 654 -14.04 -11.18 8.65
CA ILE A 654 -12.97 -11.66 7.76
C ILE A 654 -12.18 -10.47 7.21
N ASP A 655 -10.88 -10.66 7.02
CA ASP A 655 -10.00 -9.65 6.44
C ASP A 655 -10.21 -9.46 4.92
N ALA A 656 -9.56 -8.43 4.38
CA ALA A 656 -9.63 -8.06 2.97
C ALA A 656 -9.35 -9.25 2.04
N GLU A 657 -8.36 -10.07 2.36
CA GLU A 657 -7.95 -11.19 1.54
C GLU A 657 -9.01 -12.29 1.51
N ALA A 658 -9.48 -12.73 2.68
CA ALA A 658 -10.54 -13.72 2.78
C ALA A 658 -11.85 -13.23 2.16
N PHE A 659 -12.17 -11.93 2.28
CA PHE A 659 -13.36 -11.36 1.64
C PHE A 659 -13.24 -11.35 0.11
N HIS A 660 -12.11 -10.89 -0.43
CA HIS A 660 -11.85 -10.95 -1.86
C HIS A 660 -11.93 -12.39 -2.41
N ASP A 661 -11.29 -13.32 -1.72
CA ASP A 661 -11.25 -14.74 -2.10
C ASP A 661 -12.65 -15.36 -2.02
N THR A 662 -13.47 -14.98 -1.04
CA THR A 662 -14.89 -15.38 -0.93
C THR A 662 -15.70 -14.89 -2.13
N LEU A 663 -15.47 -13.67 -2.62
CA LEU A 663 -16.14 -13.15 -3.82
C LEU A 663 -15.72 -13.93 -5.08
N LEU A 664 -14.45 -14.32 -5.20
CA LEU A 664 -13.98 -15.18 -6.30
C LEU A 664 -14.60 -16.58 -6.22
N PHE A 665 -14.66 -17.15 -5.01
CA PHE A 665 -15.27 -18.45 -4.72
C PHE A 665 -16.75 -18.48 -5.10
N ALA A 666 -17.50 -17.44 -4.72
CA ALA A 666 -18.90 -17.28 -5.09
C ALA A 666 -19.09 -17.26 -6.62
N GLY A 667 -18.22 -16.57 -7.35
CA GLY A 667 -18.27 -16.50 -8.81
C GLY A 667 -17.64 -17.69 -9.55
N ASP A 668 -17.13 -18.71 -8.87
CA ASP A 668 -16.37 -19.84 -9.45
C ASP A 668 -15.26 -19.39 -10.41
N SER A 669 -14.53 -18.35 -10.00
CA SER A 669 -13.50 -17.72 -10.83
C SER A 669 -12.13 -17.63 -10.16
N TYR A 670 -11.95 -18.33 -9.06
CA TYR A 670 -10.73 -18.34 -8.27
C TYR A 670 -9.67 -19.23 -8.92
N ASP A 671 -8.50 -18.65 -9.21
CA ASP A 671 -7.30 -19.34 -9.65
C ASP A 671 -6.47 -19.73 -8.42
N LEU A 672 -6.49 -21.03 -8.09
CA LEU A 672 -5.77 -21.63 -6.97
C LEU A 672 -4.28 -21.87 -7.25
N LYS A 673 -3.74 -21.35 -8.36
CA LYS A 673 -2.31 -21.47 -8.64
C LYS A 673 -1.49 -20.84 -7.51
N LEU A 674 -0.61 -21.66 -6.92
CA LEU A 674 0.35 -21.23 -5.91
C LEU A 674 1.54 -20.48 -6.53
N GLY A 675 2.00 -19.46 -5.82
CA GLY A 675 3.26 -18.75 -6.10
C GLY A 675 3.34 -17.98 -7.42
N GLY A 676 4.47 -17.34 -7.68
CA GLY A 676 4.76 -16.58 -8.89
C GLY A 676 4.38 -15.10 -8.80
N PRO A 677 4.66 -14.30 -9.84
CA PRO A 677 4.59 -12.86 -9.77
C PRO A 677 3.23 -12.30 -9.33
N SER A 678 3.30 -11.19 -8.58
CA SER A 678 2.12 -10.46 -8.11
C SER A 678 1.41 -9.71 -9.25
N ALA A 679 0.14 -9.37 -9.02
CA ALA A 679 -0.64 -8.57 -9.95
C ALA A 679 -1.53 -7.56 -9.20
N GLU A 680 -2.03 -6.56 -9.94
CA GLU A 680 -2.84 -5.48 -9.38
C GLU A 680 -4.25 -6.01 -9.02
N ILE A 681 -4.60 -6.03 -7.73
CA ILE A 681 -5.89 -6.53 -7.21
C ILE A 681 -7.08 -5.69 -7.69
N ASP A 682 -6.87 -4.39 -7.94
CA ASP A 682 -7.91 -3.49 -8.46
C ASP A 682 -8.29 -3.79 -9.93
N SER A 683 -7.55 -4.68 -10.61
CA SER A 683 -7.87 -5.14 -11.95
C SER A 683 -8.99 -6.17 -11.93
N ALA A 684 -10.05 -5.97 -12.72
CA ALA A 684 -11.10 -6.99 -12.90
C ALA A 684 -10.59 -8.32 -13.53
N LYS A 685 -9.34 -8.38 -13.98
CA LYS A 685 -8.67 -9.60 -14.46
C LYS A 685 -7.91 -10.34 -13.36
N PHE A 686 -7.80 -9.75 -12.18
CA PHE A 686 -7.19 -10.39 -11.03
C PHE A 686 -8.16 -11.44 -10.48
N LEU A 687 -7.82 -12.70 -10.70
CA LEU A 687 -8.65 -13.87 -10.35
C LEU A 687 -7.93 -14.82 -9.40
N ARG A 688 -6.72 -14.46 -8.98
CA ARG A 688 -5.92 -15.24 -8.02
C ARG A 688 -6.32 -14.87 -6.60
N ARG A 689 -5.91 -15.71 -5.64
CA ARG A 689 -6.01 -15.36 -4.23
C ARG A 689 -5.34 -14.02 -3.92
N ALA A 690 -5.94 -13.25 -3.02
CA ALA A 690 -5.50 -11.89 -2.68
C ALA A 690 -4.08 -11.83 -2.10
N ILE A 691 -3.54 -12.92 -1.54
CA ILE A 691 -2.12 -12.99 -1.15
C ILE A 691 -1.16 -12.71 -2.33
N TYR A 692 -1.59 -12.96 -3.57
CA TYR A 692 -0.83 -12.67 -4.80
C TYR A 692 -1.05 -11.25 -5.34
N ALA A 693 -1.76 -10.40 -4.60
CA ALA A 693 -1.86 -8.99 -4.90
C ALA A 693 -0.50 -8.32 -4.70
N LYS A 694 -0.17 -7.38 -5.59
CA LYS A 694 1.00 -6.53 -5.43
C LYS A 694 0.79 -5.58 -4.26
N ILE A 695 1.75 -5.56 -3.33
CA ILE A 695 1.75 -4.63 -2.19
C ILE A 695 2.74 -3.49 -2.47
N SER A 696 2.27 -2.26 -2.40
CA SER A 696 3.03 -1.04 -2.74
C SER A 696 2.99 -0.05 -1.58
N ARG A 697 4.16 0.47 -1.21
CA ARG A 697 4.36 1.60 -0.29
C ARG A 697 4.05 2.94 -0.95
N GLN A 698 4.24 3.04 -2.26
CA GLN A 698 4.06 4.31 -2.99
C GLN A 698 2.64 4.49 -3.54
N SER A 699 2.03 3.42 -4.04
CA SER A 699 0.72 3.44 -4.69
C SER A 699 -0.15 2.31 -4.15
N PRO A 700 -0.63 2.42 -2.90
CA PRO A 700 -1.40 1.34 -2.29
C PRO A 700 -2.73 1.13 -3.04
N SER A 701 -3.21 -0.12 -3.06
CA SER A 701 -4.47 -0.50 -3.72
C SER A 701 -5.67 0.19 -3.08
N GLN A 702 -6.64 0.58 -3.91
CA GLN A 702 -7.91 1.14 -3.42
C GLN A 702 -8.70 0.12 -2.62
N TYR A 703 -8.75 -1.14 -3.09
CA TYR A 703 -9.39 -2.22 -2.37
C TYR A 703 -8.76 -2.41 -0.98
N LEU A 704 -7.44 -2.63 -0.92
CA LEU A 704 -6.75 -2.92 0.34
C LEU A 704 -6.90 -1.77 1.36
N GLN A 705 -6.79 -0.51 0.92
CA GLN A 705 -7.00 0.65 1.78
C GLN A 705 -8.41 0.71 2.37
N VAL A 706 -9.43 0.35 1.59
CA VAL A 706 -10.83 0.39 2.05
C VAL A 706 -11.13 -0.72 3.05
N PHE A 707 -10.48 -1.88 2.92
CA PHE A 707 -10.71 -3.07 3.76
C PHE A 707 -9.64 -3.26 4.84
N ASP A 708 -9.18 -2.15 5.42
CA ASP A 708 -8.34 -2.12 6.63
C ASP A 708 -6.98 -2.84 6.53
N PHE A 709 -6.42 -2.96 5.33
CA PHE A 709 -5.06 -3.48 5.14
C PHE A 709 -4.04 -2.53 5.82
N PRO A 710 -3.02 -3.07 6.53
CA PRO A 710 -2.06 -2.24 7.25
C PRO A 710 -1.16 -1.43 6.30
N ASP A 711 -0.68 -0.29 6.76
CA ASP A 711 0.28 0.52 6.00
C ASP A 711 1.62 -0.24 5.87
N PRO A 712 2.04 -0.63 4.64
CA PRO A 712 3.26 -1.42 4.44
C PRO A 712 4.56 -0.60 4.60
N THR A 713 4.47 0.70 4.91
CA THR A 713 5.62 1.57 5.18
C THR A 713 6.14 1.47 6.60
N ILE A 714 5.33 0.98 7.55
CA ILE A 714 5.67 0.89 8.97
C ILE A 714 5.33 -0.50 9.52
N HIS A 715 5.86 -0.82 10.70
CA HIS A 715 5.47 -2.02 11.43
C HIS A 715 3.99 -1.94 11.84
N ALA A 716 3.22 -3.00 11.55
CA ALA A 716 1.84 -3.13 11.98
C ALA A 716 1.73 -4.21 13.08
N GLU A 717 1.35 -3.79 14.28
CA GLU A 717 1.20 -4.73 15.41
C GLU A 717 -0.09 -5.58 15.30
N ARG A 718 -1.15 -4.99 14.74
CA ARG A 718 -2.45 -5.59 14.40
C ARG A 718 -3.11 -4.80 13.27
N ARG A 719 -4.13 -5.36 12.63
CA ARG A 719 -4.96 -4.62 11.67
C ARG A 719 -6.03 -3.81 12.42
N GLY A 720 -6.39 -2.65 11.87
CA GLY A 720 -7.61 -1.98 12.29
C GLY A 720 -8.82 -2.78 11.80
N GLU A 721 -9.92 -2.75 12.53
CA GLU A 721 -11.18 -3.29 12.04
C GLU A 721 -12.21 -2.17 11.99
N THR A 722 -12.64 -1.81 10.78
CA THR A 722 -13.70 -0.82 10.62
C THR A 722 -14.86 -1.42 9.85
N THR A 723 -16.08 -1.04 10.24
CA THR A 723 -17.30 -1.32 9.47
C THR A 723 -17.86 0.02 9.02
N THR A 724 -17.55 0.42 7.79
CA THR A 724 -17.93 1.73 7.26
C THR A 724 -18.89 1.62 6.08
N ALA A 725 -19.71 2.65 5.88
CA ALA A 725 -20.55 2.75 4.70
C ALA A 725 -19.73 2.79 3.40
N LEU A 726 -18.48 3.27 3.45
CA LEU A 726 -17.58 3.33 2.30
C LEU A 726 -17.20 1.93 1.79
N GLN A 727 -16.92 0.98 2.69
CA GLN A 727 -16.66 -0.41 2.32
C GLN A 727 -17.84 -1.03 1.57
N GLN A 728 -19.06 -0.82 2.07
CA GLN A 728 -20.27 -1.32 1.40
C GLN A 728 -20.51 -0.63 0.06
N LEU A 729 -20.35 0.69 0.00
CA LEU A 729 -20.44 1.45 -1.25
C LEU A 729 -19.39 1.00 -2.27
N PHE A 730 -18.20 0.60 -1.82
CA PHE A 730 -17.17 0.03 -2.68
C PHE A 730 -17.66 -1.27 -3.32
N VAL A 731 -18.15 -2.25 -2.54
CA VAL A 731 -18.65 -3.54 -3.09
C VAL A 731 -19.84 -3.33 -4.03
N MET A 732 -20.77 -2.44 -3.67
CA MET A 732 -21.92 -2.10 -4.50
C MET A 732 -21.53 -1.47 -5.84
N ASN A 733 -20.41 -0.74 -5.91
CA ASN A 733 -20.01 0.00 -7.11
C ASN A 733 -18.80 -0.59 -7.84
N SER A 734 -18.09 -1.54 -7.23
CA SER A 734 -16.89 -2.16 -7.79
C SER A 734 -17.23 -2.99 -9.04
N GLU A 735 -16.46 -2.77 -10.11
CA GLU A 735 -16.58 -3.56 -11.33
C GLU A 735 -16.18 -5.03 -11.10
N PHE A 736 -15.30 -5.30 -10.13
CA PHE A 736 -14.95 -6.65 -9.70
C PHE A 736 -16.16 -7.36 -9.06
N ALA A 737 -16.79 -6.76 -8.06
CA ALA A 737 -17.95 -7.36 -7.38
C ALA A 737 -19.13 -7.57 -8.33
N LYS A 738 -19.39 -6.62 -9.24
CA LYS A 738 -20.39 -6.78 -10.31
C LYS A 738 -20.06 -7.94 -11.26
N ALA A 739 -18.79 -8.11 -11.63
CA ALA A 739 -18.36 -9.23 -12.45
C ALA A 739 -18.61 -10.58 -11.73
N GLN A 740 -18.31 -10.66 -10.44
CA GLN A 740 -18.60 -11.86 -9.64
C GLN A 740 -20.09 -12.13 -9.50
N ALA A 741 -20.92 -11.10 -9.35
CA ALA A 741 -22.37 -11.24 -9.32
C ALA A 741 -22.93 -11.85 -10.60
N VAL A 742 -22.41 -11.45 -11.77
CA VAL A 742 -22.82 -12.03 -13.06
C VAL A 742 -22.40 -13.50 -13.15
N ARG A 743 -21.18 -13.83 -12.74
CA ARG A 743 -20.71 -15.23 -12.74
C ARG A 743 -21.52 -16.09 -11.78
N LEU A 744 -21.77 -15.63 -10.57
CA LEU A 744 -22.64 -16.30 -9.60
C LEU A 744 -24.02 -16.57 -10.18
N ALA A 745 -24.63 -15.57 -10.84
CA ALA A 745 -25.92 -15.72 -11.48
C ALA A 745 -25.91 -16.78 -12.61
N GLN A 746 -24.79 -16.89 -13.35
CA GLN A 746 -24.60 -17.87 -14.43
C GLN A 746 -24.36 -19.30 -13.93
N ARG A 747 -23.90 -19.49 -12.69
CA ARG A 747 -23.74 -20.83 -12.08
C ARG A 747 -25.07 -21.55 -11.86
N ILE A 748 -26.17 -20.81 -11.79
CA ILE A 748 -27.49 -21.33 -11.45
C ILE A 748 -28.37 -21.40 -12.70
N ASP A 749 -28.40 -22.59 -13.30
CA ASP A 749 -29.19 -22.89 -14.50
C ASP A 749 -30.60 -23.37 -14.13
N SER A 750 -31.41 -22.43 -13.64
CA SER A 750 -32.84 -22.65 -13.38
C SER A 750 -33.62 -21.37 -13.67
N GLU A 751 -34.87 -21.48 -14.11
CA GLU A 751 -35.79 -20.34 -14.24
C GLU A 751 -36.76 -20.22 -13.07
N ASP A 752 -36.86 -21.25 -12.23
CA ASP A 752 -37.73 -21.26 -11.04
C ASP A 752 -37.15 -20.36 -9.93
N PRO A 753 -37.88 -19.31 -9.49
CA PRO A 753 -37.41 -18.39 -8.47
C PRO A 753 -37.08 -19.07 -7.13
N GLU A 754 -37.81 -20.12 -6.75
CA GLU A 754 -37.51 -20.84 -5.50
C GLU A 754 -36.19 -21.59 -5.58
N THR A 755 -36.00 -22.37 -6.63
CA THR A 755 -34.74 -23.06 -6.91
C THR A 755 -33.58 -22.08 -6.97
N ARG A 756 -33.73 -20.96 -7.69
CA ARG A 756 -32.70 -19.91 -7.78
C ARG A 756 -32.28 -19.40 -6.40
N VAL A 757 -33.25 -19.01 -5.57
CA VAL A 757 -32.96 -18.46 -4.23
C VAL A 757 -32.33 -19.51 -3.32
N ARG A 758 -32.77 -20.77 -3.39
CA ARG A 758 -32.14 -21.84 -2.59
C ARG A 758 -30.69 -22.08 -2.99
N GLU A 759 -30.43 -22.27 -4.28
CA GLU A 759 -29.09 -22.57 -4.78
C GLU A 759 -28.09 -21.43 -4.51
N VAL A 760 -28.49 -20.17 -4.66
CA VAL A 760 -27.57 -19.05 -4.36
C VAL A 760 -27.25 -18.94 -2.86
N HIS A 761 -28.21 -19.23 -1.98
CA HIS A 761 -27.94 -19.27 -0.54
C HIS A 761 -27.01 -20.44 -0.17
N ARG A 762 -27.16 -21.60 -0.81
CA ARG A 762 -26.24 -22.73 -0.64
C ARG A 762 -24.83 -22.39 -1.09
N LEU A 763 -24.68 -21.72 -2.23
CA LEU A 763 -23.38 -21.29 -2.76
C LEU A 763 -22.68 -20.23 -1.89
N LEU A 764 -23.43 -19.29 -1.31
CA LEU A 764 -22.85 -18.17 -0.55
C LEU A 764 -22.70 -18.45 0.95
N PHE A 765 -23.68 -19.14 1.54
CA PHE A 765 -23.81 -19.28 2.98
C PHE A 765 -23.75 -20.73 3.46
N ALA A 766 -23.59 -21.69 2.54
CA ALA A 766 -23.59 -23.13 2.84
C ALA A 766 -24.80 -23.59 3.69
N ARG A 767 -25.96 -22.97 3.44
CA ARG A 767 -27.24 -23.31 4.07
C ARG A 767 -28.40 -23.03 3.13
N ASP A 768 -29.55 -23.64 3.41
CA ASP A 768 -30.81 -23.21 2.80
C ASP A 768 -31.23 -21.81 3.32
N PRO A 769 -31.95 -21.02 2.50
CA PRO A 769 -32.54 -19.78 2.96
C PRO A 769 -33.60 -20.07 4.03
N THR A 770 -33.70 -19.18 5.01
CA THR A 770 -34.83 -19.14 5.94
C THR A 770 -36.14 -18.93 5.18
N ALA A 771 -37.27 -19.23 5.83
CA ALA A 771 -38.59 -19.02 5.22
C ALA A 771 -38.82 -17.57 4.79
N GLU A 772 -38.29 -16.61 5.55
CA GLU A 772 -38.41 -15.18 5.24
C GLU A 772 -37.49 -14.75 4.09
N GLU A 773 -36.23 -15.18 4.09
CA GLU A 773 -35.30 -14.93 2.97
C GLU A 773 -35.84 -15.51 1.65
N LEU A 774 -36.38 -16.74 1.69
CA LEU A 774 -36.99 -17.36 0.52
C LEU A 774 -38.19 -16.57 0.02
N ARG A 775 -39.06 -16.12 0.94
CA ARG A 775 -40.23 -15.29 0.60
C ARG A 775 -39.82 -13.97 -0.04
N LEU A 776 -38.84 -13.27 0.55
CA LEU A 776 -38.32 -11.99 0.05
C LEU A 776 -37.65 -12.14 -1.31
N GLY A 777 -36.80 -13.16 -1.48
CA GLY A 777 -36.12 -13.44 -2.74
C GLY A 777 -37.12 -13.75 -3.87
N LYS A 778 -38.11 -14.60 -3.61
CA LYS A 778 -39.18 -14.90 -4.58
C LYS A 778 -39.98 -13.65 -4.93
N ALA A 779 -40.34 -12.81 -3.95
CA ALA A 779 -41.07 -11.57 -4.18
C ALA A 779 -40.27 -10.58 -5.04
N TYR A 780 -38.97 -10.44 -4.78
CA TYR A 780 -38.08 -9.57 -5.56
C TYR A 780 -37.97 -10.03 -7.02
N LEU A 781 -37.84 -11.34 -7.26
CA LEU A 781 -37.77 -11.90 -8.60
C LEU A 781 -39.11 -11.86 -9.35
N ALA A 782 -40.24 -11.88 -8.63
CA ALA A 782 -41.59 -11.90 -9.21
C ALA A 782 -42.19 -10.51 -9.51
N ALA A 783 -41.76 -9.44 -8.83
CA ALA A 783 -42.29 -8.11 -9.12
C ALA A 783 -41.98 -7.72 -10.58
N GLY A 784 -43.00 -7.47 -11.39
CA GLY A 784 -42.83 -7.13 -12.82
C GLY A 784 -41.95 -5.89 -13.04
N THR A 785 -41.48 -5.69 -14.28
CA THR A 785 -40.77 -4.49 -14.73
C THR A 785 -41.72 -3.28 -14.77
N ASP A 786 -42.08 -2.76 -13.60
CA ASP A 786 -42.71 -1.45 -13.49
C ASP A 786 -41.80 -0.53 -12.69
N HIS A 787 -40.68 -0.17 -13.33
CA HIS A 787 -39.91 1.00 -12.95
C HIS A 787 -40.09 2.03 -14.05
N SER A 788 -41.30 2.61 -14.08
CA SER A 788 -41.52 4.00 -14.46
C SER A 788 -40.73 4.92 -13.53
N THR A 789 -39.40 4.84 -13.62
CA THR A 789 -38.53 5.91 -13.11
C THR A 789 -38.70 7.06 -14.09
N PRO A 790 -38.94 8.31 -13.66
CA PRO A 790 -38.91 9.45 -14.57
C PRO A 790 -37.55 9.43 -15.29
N GLN A 791 -37.53 9.17 -16.60
CA GLN A 791 -36.29 9.23 -17.36
C GLN A 791 -35.81 10.69 -17.33
N LEU A 792 -34.80 10.97 -16.53
CA LEU A 792 -33.92 12.10 -16.81
C LEU A 792 -33.16 11.73 -18.09
N HIS A 793 -33.60 12.29 -19.22
CA HIS A 793 -32.98 12.12 -20.53
C HIS A 793 -31.54 12.67 -20.47
N HIS A 794 -30.55 11.78 -20.50
CA HIS A 794 -29.15 12.17 -20.47
C HIS A 794 -28.40 11.49 -21.60
N PRO A 795 -27.86 12.27 -22.56
CA PRO A 795 -26.98 11.77 -23.60
C PRO A 795 -25.76 11.00 -23.06
N PRO A 796 -25.39 9.86 -23.66
CA PRO A 796 -24.26 9.07 -23.24
C PRO A 796 -22.96 9.81 -23.50
N ARG A 797 -21.99 9.58 -22.63
CA ARG A 797 -20.62 10.10 -22.77
C ARG A 797 -19.76 9.10 -23.52
N PHE A 798 -19.13 9.56 -24.59
CA PHE A 798 -18.13 8.86 -25.35
C PHE A 798 -16.77 9.22 -24.78
N ALA A 799 -16.06 8.25 -24.21
CA ALA A 799 -14.73 8.43 -23.62
C ALA A 799 -13.62 7.97 -24.61
N GLY A 800 -13.72 8.38 -25.88
CA GLY A 800 -12.85 7.87 -26.95
C GLY A 800 -13.28 6.50 -27.48
N ARG A 801 -14.54 6.10 -27.24
CA ARG A 801 -15.19 4.93 -27.83
C ARG A 801 -16.07 5.38 -29.02
N ARG A 802 -16.48 4.44 -29.87
CA ARG A 802 -17.30 4.75 -31.07
C ARG A 802 -18.44 3.76 -31.27
N ILE A 803 -19.41 4.16 -32.07
CA ILE A 803 -20.47 3.29 -32.60
C ILE A 803 -20.10 2.99 -34.05
N SER A 804 -20.35 1.76 -34.52
CA SER A 804 -20.29 1.42 -35.94
C SER A 804 -21.63 0.96 -36.48
N ALA A 805 -21.94 1.35 -37.71
CA ALA A 805 -23.17 0.99 -38.42
C ALA A 805 -22.88 0.65 -39.88
N LYS A 806 -23.76 -0.13 -40.53
CA LYS A 806 -23.69 -0.45 -41.96
C LYS A 806 -24.90 0.11 -42.71
N MET A 807 -24.64 1.00 -43.66
CA MET A 807 -25.61 1.63 -44.55
C MET A 807 -25.17 1.49 -46.02
N PRO A 808 -25.33 0.29 -46.63
CA PRO A 808 -24.80 -0.01 -47.97
C PRO A 808 -25.45 0.78 -49.12
N GLN A 809 -26.55 1.50 -48.89
CA GLN A 809 -27.27 2.28 -49.90
C GLN A 809 -27.05 3.81 -49.77
N LEU A 810 -26.12 4.24 -48.92
CA LEU A 810 -25.81 5.66 -48.77
C LEU A 810 -25.01 6.10 -50.01
N GLY A 811 -25.61 6.73 -51.01
CA GLY A 811 -24.93 7.14 -52.24
C GLY A 811 -23.84 8.21 -52.04
N GLU A 812 -23.44 8.88 -53.12
CA GLU A 812 -22.48 10.01 -53.07
C GLU A 812 -23.13 11.34 -52.60
N SER A 813 -24.44 11.35 -52.42
CA SER A 813 -25.19 12.47 -51.87
C SER A 813 -25.97 12.02 -50.65
N TYR A 814 -25.67 12.59 -49.49
CA TYR A 814 -26.25 12.19 -48.20
C TYR A 814 -26.10 13.30 -47.16
N SER A 815 -26.89 13.22 -46.09
CA SER A 815 -26.78 14.13 -44.95
C SER A 815 -26.65 13.35 -43.65
N VAL A 816 -25.89 13.90 -42.69
CA VAL A 816 -25.76 13.35 -41.34
C VAL A 816 -25.96 14.48 -40.35
N GLU A 817 -26.91 14.28 -39.45
CA GLU A 817 -27.34 15.28 -38.48
C GLU A 817 -27.17 14.74 -37.06
N MET A 818 -26.60 15.55 -36.17
CA MET A 818 -26.35 15.17 -34.79
C MET A 818 -26.23 16.34 -33.82
N TRP A 819 -26.41 16.03 -32.54
CA TRP A 819 -26.10 16.92 -31.42
C TRP A 819 -24.87 16.43 -30.69
N ILE A 820 -23.86 17.30 -30.53
CA ILE A 820 -22.58 16.98 -29.88
C ILE A 820 -22.26 17.97 -28.75
N LYS A 821 -21.58 17.49 -27.71
CA LYS A 821 -21.02 18.30 -26.63
C LYS A 821 -19.58 17.88 -26.39
N ASN A 822 -18.62 18.64 -26.88
CA ASN A 822 -17.20 18.36 -26.71
C ASN A 822 -16.80 18.58 -25.24
N GLU A 823 -16.04 17.68 -24.63
CA GLU A 823 -15.59 17.83 -23.23
C GLU A 823 -14.09 18.03 -23.10
N LEU A 824 -13.35 17.95 -24.20
CA LEU A 824 -11.92 18.24 -24.20
C LEU A 824 -11.65 19.72 -24.46
N PRO A 825 -10.64 20.31 -23.80
CA PRO A 825 -10.09 21.59 -24.21
C PRO A 825 -9.66 21.54 -25.69
N ASN A 826 -9.95 22.62 -26.42
CA ASN A 826 -9.81 22.71 -27.87
C ASN A 826 -8.37 22.55 -28.40
N ASP A 827 -7.36 22.64 -27.53
CA ASP A 827 -5.92 22.56 -27.84
C ASP A 827 -5.25 21.30 -27.27
N LYS A 828 -5.99 20.45 -26.56
CA LYS A 828 -5.45 19.30 -25.82
C LYS A 828 -4.75 18.27 -26.70
N ARG A 829 -5.13 18.18 -27.99
CA ARG A 829 -4.65 17.19 -28.97
C ARG A 829 -4.49 17.82 -30.34
N PRO A 830 -3.74 17.21 -31.28
CA PRO A 830 -3.64 17.70 -32.66
C PRO A 830 -5.00 17.80 -33.38
N VAL A 831 -5.89 16.84 -33.13
CA VAL A 831 -7.32 16.88 -33.46
C VAL A 831 -8.05 16.57 -32.15
N THR A 832 -9.01 17.42 -31.77
CA THR A 832 -9.73 17.31 -30.50
C THR A 832 -10.59 16.06 -30.47
N GLY A 833 -11.29 15.77 -31.58
CA GLY A 833 -11.94 14.48 -31.78
C GLY A 833 -12.77 14.40 -33.06
N TYR A 834 -12.86 13.22 -33.67
CA TYR A 834 -13.78 12.93 -34.78
C TYR A 834 -15.09 12.35 -34.23
N PHE A 835 -16.21 12.97 -34.59
CA PHE A 835 -17.54 12.53 -34.17
C PHE A 835 -18.36 11.87 -35.28
N PHE A 836 -17.90 11.98 -36.54
CA PHE A 836 -18.48 11.26 -37.67
C PHE A 836 -17.39 10.77 -38.63
N SER A 837 -17.56 9.55 -39.14
CA SER A 837 -16.73 8.99 -40.19
C SER A 837 -17.50 8.03 -41.07
N ARG A 838 -17.25 8.08 -42.39
CA ARG A 838 -17.65 7.07 -43.37
C ARG A 838 -16.41 6.62 -44.13
N GLY A 839 -16.03 5.36 -44.01
CA GLY A 839 -14.81 4.83 -44.60
C GLY A 839 -14.53 3.40 -44.15
N ASN A 840 -13.66 2.68 -44.86
CA ASN A 840 -13.29 1.32 -44.48
C ASN A 840 -12.36 1.33 -43.25
N ALA A 841 -12.64 0.47 -42.28
CA ALA A 841 -11.84 0.34 -41.05
C ALA A 841 -10.36 0.00 -41.33
N ASP A 842 -10.11 -0.82 -42.34
CA ASP A 842 -8.78 -1.35 -42.67
C ASP A 842 -8.05 -0.55 -43.77
N SER A 843 -8.59 0.61 -44.18
CA SER A 843 -7.97 1.41 -45.24
C SER A 843 -6.64 2.02 -44.77
N PRO A 844 -5.48 1.71 -45.40
CA PRO A 844 -4.19 2.27 -45.01
C PRO A 844 -4.10 3.78 -45.28
N TYR A 845 -4.94 4.31 -46.16
CA TYR A 845 -5.03 5.73 -46.48
C TYR A 845 -6.17 6.43 -45.73
N VAL A 846 -6.98 5.70 -44.95
CA VAL A 846 -8.14 6.26 -44.24
C VAL A 846 -9.08 6.99 -45.21
N ASP A 847 -9.19 6.47 -46.43
CA ASP A 847 -10.04 7.05 -47.48
C ASP A 847 -11.50 6.98 -47.03
N GLY A 848 -12.14 8.15 -46.96
CA GLY A 848 -13.42 8.32 -46.30
C GLY A 848 -13.76 9.78 -46.05
N ASP A 849 -14.99 10.04 -45.62
CA ASP A 849 -15.40 11.32 -45.07
C ASP A 849 -15.25 11.30 -43.55
N HIS A 850 -14.51 12.26 -43.00
CA HIS A 850 -14.28 12.35 -41.56
C HIS A 850 -14.57 13.76 -41.07
N LEU A 851 -15.53 13.90 -40.17
CA LEU A 851 -15.91 15.18 -39.57
C LEU A 851 -15.62 15.18 -38.07
N GLY A 852 -14.96 16.23 -37.62
CA GLY A 852 -14.51 16.39 -36.24
C GLY A 852 -14.24 17.83 -35.86
N ILE A 853 -13.52 18.00 -34.74
CA ILE A 853 -13.06 19.30 -34.23
C ILE A 853 -11.54 19.36 -34.31
N GLY A 854 -11.02 20.38 -34.99
CA GLY A 854 -9.60 20.66 -35.09
C GLY A 854 -8.97 20.96 -33.73
N GLY A 855 -7.69 20.65 -33.60
CA GLY A 855 -6.92 20.83 -32.37
C GLY A 855 -5.62 21.60 -32.61
N SER A 856 -4.57 21.31 -31.84
CA SER A 856 -3.28 22.01 -31.85
C SER A 856 -2.40 21.75 -33.09
N ASN A 857 -2.86 20.98 -34.07
CA ASN A 857 -2.07 20.65 -35.26
C ASN A 857 -1.74 21.86 -36.16
N THR A 858 -2.62 22.86 -36.22
CA THR A 858 -2.36 24.13 -36.90
C THR A 858 -2.83 25.31 -36.04
N PRO A 859 -2.17 26.48 -36.07
CA PRO A 859 -2.51 27.60 -35.18
C PRO A 859 -3.97 28.06 -35.25
N ASN A 860 -4.64 27.86 -36.39
CA ASN A 860 -6.02 28.32 -36.62
C ASN A 860 -7.07 27.20 -36.52
N SER A 861 -6.70 25.95 -36.20
CA SER A 861 -7.64 24.84 -36.09
C SER A 861 -8.30 24.58 -34.73
N PRO A 862 -7.73 24.96 -33.56
CA PRO A 862 -8.30 24.62 -32.26
C PRO A 862 -9.77 25.02 -32.14
N GLY A 863 -10.64 24.03 -31.88
CA GLY A 863 -12.05 24.22 -31.64
C GLY A 863 -12.90 24.46 -32.88
N ARG A 864 -12.34 24.46 -34.08
CA ARG A 864 -13.12 24.66 -35.32
C ARG A 864 -13.56 23.33 -35.91
N LEU A 865 -14.70 23.29 -36.60
CA LEU A 865 -15.08 22.12 -37.39
C LEU A 865 -13.98 21.78 -38.40
N LEU A 866 -13.69 20.50 -38.54
CA LEU A 866 -12.67 19.96 -39.43
C LEU A 866 -13.29 18.82 -40.24
N PHE A 867 -13.37 19.02 -41.55
CA PHE A 867 -13.63 17.94 -42.50
C PHE A 867 -12.32 17.47 -43.10
N PHE A 868 -12.12 16.15 -43.15
CA PHE A 868 -10.94 15.51 -43.71
C PHE A 868 -11.35 14.34 -44.62
N ASN A 869 -10.78 14.28 -45.82
CA ASN A 869 -11.13 13.28 -46.84
C ASN A 869 -9.96 12.29 -47.11
N GLY A 870 -9.39 11.73 -46.04
CA GLY A 870 -8.34 10.70 -46.13
C GLY A 870 -6.94 11.19 -46.53
N ASN A 871 -5.95 10.33 -46.32
CA ASN A 871 -4.52 10.58 -46.62
C ASN A 871 -4.20 10.47 -48.11
N GLY A 872 -5.08 9.86 -48.91
CA GLY A 872 -4.98 9.80 -50.37
C GLY A 872 -5.17 11.16 -51.01
N ALA A 873 -6.35 11.77 -50.86
CA ALA A 873 -6.64 13.10 -51.42
C ALA A 873 -6.09 14.26 -50.57
N ARG A 874 -5.91 14.06 -49.25
CA ARG A 874 -5.38 15.06 -48.30
C ARG A 874 -6.16 16.38 -48.26
N VAL A 875 -7.44 16.35 -48.62
CA VAL A 875 -8.31 17.53 -48.53
C VAL A 875 -8.74 17.70 -47.08
N SER A 876 -8.42 18.88 -46.51
CA SER A 876 -8.89 19.31 -45.20
C SER A 876 -9.59 20.65 -45.33
N ILE A 877 -10.81 20.76 -44.82
CA ILE A 877 -11.61 21.99 -44.84
C ILE A 877 -11.92 22.36 -43.40
N LEU A 878 -11.69 23.62 -43.03
CA LEU A 878 -11.92 24.13 -41.68
C LEU A 878 -13.16 25.03 -41.66
N GLY A 879 -13.90 24.97 -40.57
CA GLY A 879 -15.01 25.89 -40.26
C GLY A 879 -14.52 27.27 -39.84
N ARG A 880 -15.46 28.20 -39.67
CA ARG A 880 -15.18 29.62 -39.36
C ARG A 880 -15.23 29.93 -37.85
N SER A 881 -15.99 29.16 -37.09
CA SER A 881 -16.35 29.41 -35.70
C SER A 881 -15.63 28.45 -34.77
N VAL A 882 -15.33 28.92 -33.56
CA VAL A 882 -14.75 28.11 -32.49
C VAL A 882 -15.90 27.58 -31.64
N LEU A 883 -16.01 26.26 -31.56
CA LEU A 883 -16.97 25.55 -30.72
C LEU A 883 -16.42 25.54 -29.29
N ALA A 884 -17.19 26.04 -28.33
CA ALA A 884 -16.76 26.05 -26.94
C ALA A 884 -16.83 24.62 -26.35
N PRO A 885 -15.83 24.18 -25.58
CA PRO A 885 -15.96 22.97 -24.78
C PRO A 885 -17.14 23.10 -23.81
N HIS A 886 -17.75 21.96 -23.52
CA HIS A 886 -18.89 21.79 -22.62
C HIS A 886 -20.17 22.53 -23.06
N GLN A 887 -20.33 22.85 -24.34
CA GLN A 887 -21.58 23.36 -24.92
C GLN A 887 -22.16 22.42 -25.98
N TRP A 888 -23.49 22.38 -26.05
CA TRP A 888 -24.21 21.63 -27.08
C TRP A 888 -24.14 22.37 -28.42
N HIS A 889 -23.82 21.61 -29.47
CA HIS A 889 -23.82 22.07 -30.84
C HIS A 889 -24.62 21.11 -31.72
N HIS A 890 -25.53 21.67 -32.51
CA HIS A 890 -26.24 20.94 -33.56
C HIS A 890 -25.43 21.02 -34.84
N VAL A 891 -25.04 19.88 -35.38
CA VAL A 891 -24.13 19.76 -36.52
C VAL A 891 -24.80 18.94 -37.61
N VAL A 892 -24.92 19.52 -38.80
CA VAL A 892 -25.46 18.82 -39.97
C VAL A 892 -24.47 18.86 -41.11
N MET A 893 -23.91 17.70 -41.46
CA MET A 893 -23.09 17.53 -42.65
C MET A 893 -23.97 17.18 -43.84
N VAL A 894 -23.80 17.90 -44.95
CA VAL A 894 -24.46 17.63 -46.23
C VAL A 894 -23.38 17.40 -47.28
N ARG A 895 -23.40 16.22 -47.90
CA ARG A 895 -22.58 15.91 -49.07
C ARG A 895 -23.44 15.85 -50.32
N GLU A 896 -22.98 16.51 -51.37
CA GLU A 896 -23.58 16.50 -52.69
C GLU A 896 -22.48 16.32 -53.73
N GLY A 897 -22.13 15.05 -54.00
CA GLY A 897 -20.97 14.69 -54.82
C GLY A 897 -19.67 15.27 -54.25
N ALA A 898 -18.99 16.11 -55.03
CA ALA A 898 -17.76 16.77 -54.59
C ALA A 898 -17.97 17.93 -53.61
N ASN A 899 -19.21 18.39 -53.40
CA ASN A 899 -19.49 19.53 -52.54
C ASN A 899 -19.81 19.05 -51.12
N VAL A 900 -19.08 19.57 -50.14
CA VAL A 900 -19.30 19.30 -48.72
C VAL A 900 -19.67 20.60 -48.02
N ARG A 901 -20.80 20.56 -47.32
CA ARG A 901 -21.31 21.64 -46.49
C ARG A 901 -21.54 21.12 -45.07
N VAL A 902 -21.22 21.92 -44.06
CA VAL A 902 -21.62 21.62 -42.67
C VAL A 902 -22.34 22.83 -42.11
N TYR A 903 -23.56 22.63 -41.63
CA TYR A 903 -24.38 23.63 -40.96
C TYR A 903 -24.22 23.47 -39.45
N LEU A 904 -24.30 24.58 -38.72
CA LEU A 904 -24.10 24.63 -37.28
C LEU A 904 -25.27 25.38 -36.63
N ASN A 905 -25.84 24.80 -35.59
CA ASN A 905 -26.86 25.42 -34.72
C ASN A 905 -28.08 25.96 -35.49
N GLY A 906 -28.62 25.16 -36.43
CA GLY A 906 -29.81 25.52 -37.20
C GLY A 906 -29.66 26.67 -38.19
N ASN A 907 -28.44 27.19 -38.41
CA ASN A 907 -28.21 28.28 -39.35
C ASN A 907 -28.48 27.82 -40.79
N ALA A 908 -29.23 28.62 -41.56
CA ALA A 908 -29.51 28.36 -42.96
C ALA A 908 -28.28 28.51 -43.87
N GLU A 909 -27.28 29.29 -43.45
CA GLU A 909 -26.00 29.41 -44.14
C GLU A 909 -24.99 28.38 -43.61
N PRO A 910 -24.31 27.63 -44.49
CA PRO A 910 -23.34 26.63 -44.07
C PRO A 910 -22.13 27.27 -43.38
N GLU A 911 -21.70 26.63 -42.30
CA GLU A 911 -20.58 27.04 -41.48
C GLU A 911 -19.22 26.58 -42.03
N LEU A 912 -19.23 25.46 -42.74
CA LEU A 912 -18.11 24.93 -43.50
C LEU A 912 -18.59 24.68 -44.92
N VAL A 913 -17.86 25.20 -45.92
CA VAL A 913 -18.11 24.93 -47.34
C VAL A 913 -16.78 24.59 -47.99
N GLY A 914 -16.74 23.50 -48.74
CA GLY A 914 -15.60 23.23 -49.60
C GLY A 914 -15.84 22.09 -50.58
N ASN A 915 -14.86 21.91 -51.47
CA ASN A 915 -14.88 20.89 -52.49
C ASN A 915 -13.92 19.75 -52.11
N ALA A 916 -14.45 18.54 -52.01
CA ALA A 916 -13.71 17.31 -51.81
C ALA A 916 -14.42 16.21 -52.60
N SER A 917 -13.76 15.60 -53.58
CA SER A 917 -14.33 14.45 -54.30
C SER A 917 -14.42 13.21 -53.40
N PRO A 918 -15.41 12.32 -53.55
CA PRO A 918 -15.45 11.07 -52.81
C PRO A 918 -14.20 10.22 -53.12
N VAL A 919 -13.50 9.76 -52.09
CA VAL A 919 -12.32 8.87 -52.21
C VAL A 919 -12.60 7.45 -51.74
N PHE A 920 -13.85 7.16 -51.38
CA PHE A 920 -14.33 5.83 -51.01
C PHE A 920 -15.18 5.24 -52.15
N ASP A 921 -15.20 3.92 -52.27
CA ASP A 921 -16.11 3.21 -53.19
C ASP A 921 -17.57 3.49 -52.79
N ALA A 922 -18.47 3.70 -53.75
CA ALA A 922 -19.90 3.87 -53.50
C ALA A 922 -20.51 2.71 -52.69
N ALA A 923 -19.91 1.51 -52.75
CA ALA A 923 -20.27 0.34 -51.94
C ALA A 923 -19.83 0.43 -50.46
N VAL A 924 -19.03 1.43 -50.06
CA VAL A 924 -18.62 1.65 -48.66
C VAL A 924 -19.83 2.12 -47.86
N GLY A 925 -20.48 1.17 -47.20
CA GLY A 925 -21.59 1.39 -46.28
C GLY A 925 -21.16 1.52 -44.82
N GLN A 926 -19.88 1.36 -44.47
CA GLN A 926 -19.47 1.40 -43.07
C GLN A 926 -19.36 2.84 -42.55
N MET A 927 -20.00 3.09 -41.41
CA MET A 927 -20.02 4.38 -40.73
C MET A 927 -19.58 4.22 -39.28
N PHE A 928 -18.96 5.27 -38.74
CA PHE A 928 -18.55 5.37 -37.36
C PHE A 928 -19.02 6.70 -36.76
N ILE A 929 -19.59 6.63 -35.56
CA ILE A 929 -19.99 7.80 -34.76
C ILE A 929 -19.09 7.87 -33.54
N ALA A 930 -18.69 9.09 -33.14
CA ALA A 930 -17.72 9.33 -32.06
C ALA A 930 -16.30 8.80 -32.34
N GLY A 931 -15.97 8.48 -33.60
CA GLY A 931 -14.61 8.09 -33.97
C GLY A 931 -14.35 8.12 -35.47
N ARG A 932 -13.08 8.03 -35.84
CA ARG A 932 -12.63 7.89 -37.23
C ARG A 932 -12.59 6.41 -37.63
N SER A 933 -12.64 6.10 -38.93
CA SER A 933 -12.64 4.71 -39.41
C SER A 933 -11.43 3.89 -38.96
N ASP A 934 -10.25 4.49 -38.85
CA ASP A 934 -9.01 3.89 -38.33
C ASP A 934 -8.84 4.01 -36.80
N ASN A 935 -9.90 4.42 -36.09
CA ASN A 935 -9.93 4.58 -34.63
C ASN A 935 -8.99 5.68 -34.08
N PHE A 936 -8.53 6.61 -34.94
CA PHE A 936 -7.68 7.73 -34.53
C PHE A 936 -8.49 8.91 -33.98
N ALA A 937 -8.01 9.49 -32.87
CA ALA A 937 -8.58 10.70 -32.24
C ALA A 937 -10.11 10.64 -32.09
N ASN A 938 -10.60 9.57 -31.45
CA ASN A 938 -12.02 9.43 -31.17
C ASN A 938 -12.56 10.56 -30.28
N PHE A 939 -13.83 10.90 -30.49
CA PHE A 939 -14.51 11.97 -29.78
C PHE A 939 -14.57 11.69 -28.27
N GLN A 940 -14.31 12.73 -27.50
CA GLN A 940 -14.45 12.73 -26.05
C GLN A 940 -15.48 13.79 -25.65
N GLY A 941 -16.70 13.34 -25.37
CA GLY A 941 -17.84 14.21 -25.15
C GLY A 941 -19.16 13.46 -25.21
N GLN A 942 -20.28 14.16 -25.26
CA GLN A 942 -21.60 13.56 -25.38
C GLN A 942 -22.14 13.69 -26.80
N ILE A 943 -22.87 12.68 -27.27
CA ILE A 943 -23.65 12.73 -28.51
C ILE A 943 -25.07 12.27 -28.17
N ALA A 944 -26.05 13.11 -28.45
CA ALA A 944 -27.42 12.87 -28.02
C ALA A 944 -28.29 12.19 -29.08
N SER A 945 -28.04 12.48 -30.35
CA SER A 945 -28.90 12.04 -31.43
C SER A 945 -28.11 11.98 -32.72
N VAL A 946 -28.38 10.97 -33.56
CA VAL A 946 -27.74 10.81 -34.87
C VAL A 946 -28.78 10.35 -35.88
N ALA A 947 -28.99 11.17 -36.92
CA ALA A 947 -29.85 10.87 -38.05
C ALA A 947 -29.04 10.87 -39.34
N VAL A 948 -29.33 9.91 -40.23
CA VAL A 948 -28.67 9.78 -41.53
C VAL A 948 -29.71 9.79 -42.63
N TYR A 949 -29.51 10.63 -43.64
CA TYR A 949 -30.41 10.77 -44.79
C TYR A 949 -29.66 10.35 -46.06
N ASN A 950 -30.29 9.55 -46.91
CA ASN A 950 -29.79 9.21 -48.25
C ASN A 950 -30.10 10.30 -49.30
N ARG A 951 -30.27 11.54 -48.84
CA ARG A 951 -30.55 12.74 -49.62
C ARG A 951 -29.86 13.95 -48.99
N VAL A 952 -29.80 15.05 -49.73
CA VAL A 952 -29.33 16.34 -49.22
C VAL A 952 -30.48 17.04 -48.47
N LEU A 953 -30.20 17.53 -47.26
CA LEU A 953 -31.11 18.40 -46.52
C LEU A 953 -30.94 19.86 -46.96
N SER A 954 -32.05 20.58 -47.10
CA SER A 954 -32.04 22.02 -47.31
C SER A 954 -31.79 22.79 -46.00
N GLY A 955 -31.26 24.01 -46.09
CA GLY A 955 -31.07 24.87 -44.90
C GLY A 955 -32.38 25.15 -44.14
N ALA A 956 -33.52 25.15 -44.84
CA ALA A 956 -34.85 25.32 -44.23
C ALA A 956 -35.25 24.09 -43.39
N GLU A 957 -35.02 22.88 -43.88
CA GLU A 957 -35.26 21.64 -43.13
C GLU A 957 -34.36 21.56 -41.89
N ILE A 958 -33.07 21.91 -42.04
CA ILE A 958 -32.11 21.93 -40.94
C ILE A 958 -32.53 22.93 -39.85
N GLY A 959 -32.97 24.13 -40.26
CA GLY A 959 -33.50 25.14 -39.34
C GLY A 959 -34.75 24.67 -38.61
N HIS A 960 -35.65 23.97 -39.31
CA HIS A 960 -36.85 23.38 -38.71
C HIS A 960 -36.50 22.29 -37.67
N HIS A 961 -35.58 21.37 -38.00
CA HIS A 961 -35.12 20.35 -37.05
C HIS A 961 -34.49 20.97 -35.80
N PHE A 962 -33.67 22.02 -35.95
CA PHE A 962 -33.06 22.70 -34.81
C PHE A 962 -34.10 23.38 -33.90
N GLN A 963 -35.09 24.05 -34.49
CA GLN A 963 -36.17 24.70 -33.74
C GLN A 963 -37.02 23.70 -32.95
N ALA A 964 -37.26 22.51 -33.52
CA ALA A 964 -37.99 21.44 -32.84
C ALA A 964 -37.28 20.88 -31.60
N ALA A 965 -35.99 21.18 -31.41
CA ALA A 965 -35.25 20.74 -30.22
C ALA A 965 -35.45 21.65 -28.99
N GLU A 966 -36.20 22.75 -29.12
CA GLU A 966 -36.49 23.74 -28.07
C GLU A 966 -35.27 24.10 -27.22
N PHE A 967 -34.13 24.42 -27.87
CA PHE A 967 -32.87 24.68 -27.19
C PHE A 967 -32.91 25.98 -26.38
N GLU A 968 -33.03 25.87 -25.05
CA GLU A 968 -33.04 26.98 -24.10
C GLU A 968 -32.09 26.69 -22.92
N ASN A 969 -31.34 27.71 -22.47
CA ASN A 969 -30.44 27.62 -21.29
C ASN A 969 -29.44 26.44 -21.31
N GLU A 970 -28.88 26.10 -22.48
CA GLU A 970 -27.97 24.96 -22.68
C GLU A 970 -28.58 23.56 -22.47
N ASP A 971 -29.90 23.46 -22.32
CA ASP A 971 -30.65 22.20 -22.30
C ASP A 971 -31.41 21.98 -23.61
N VAL A 972 -31.43 20.74 -24.08
CA VAL A 972 -32.10 20.34 -25.34
C VAL A 972 -33.25 19.39 -25.01
N ARG A 973 -34.44 19.65 -25.54
CA ARG A 973 -35.59 18.74 -25.43
C ARG A 973 -35.62 17.80 -26.61
N PHE A 974 -35.00 16.65 -26.44
CA PHE A 974 -34.81 15.70 -27.54
C PHE A 974 -36.08 14.93 -27.96
N ALA A 975 -37.17 14.96 -27.18
CA ALA A 975 -38.39 14.22 -27.51
C ALA A 975 -39.12 14.80 -28.75
N ASP A 976 -39.32 16.11 -28.80
CA ASP A 976 -39.97 16.78 -29.95
C ASP A 976 -39.03 16.83 -31.17
N TYR A 977 -37.73 16.93 -30.92
CA TYR A 977 -36.69 16.80 -31.94
C TYR A 977 -36.79 15.46 -32.69
N SER A 978 -36.98 14.34 -31.98
CA SER A 978 -37.11 13.02 -32.60
C SER A 978 -38.30 12.92 -33.54
N HIS A 979 -39.43 13.55 -33.20
CA HIS A 979 -40.59 13.61 -34.08
C HIS A 979 -40.26 14.36 -35.39
N ALA A 980 -39.65 15.54 -35.30
CA ALA A 980 -39.25 16.30 -36.48
C ALA A 980 -38.23 15.56 -37.35
N ILE A 981 -37.29 14.83 -36.72
CA ILE A 981 -36.32 14.01 -37.44
C ILE A 981 -37.01 12.88 -38.20
N LEU A 982 -37.92 12.15 -37.56
CA LEU A 982 -38.66 11.04 -38.17
C LEU A 982 -39.57 11.52 -39.32
N ASP A 983 -40.19 12.70 -39.19
CA ASP A 983 -40.97 13.34 -40.26
C ASP A 983 -40.10 13.67 -41.49
N GLY A 984 -38.82 13.95 -41.27
CA GLY A 984 -37.82 14.14 -42.33
C GLY A 984 -37.48 12.87 -43.13
N GLN A 985 -38.02 11.71 -42.74
CA GLN A 985 -37.80 10.39 -43.34
C GLN A 985 -36.30 10.01 -43.47
N PRO A 986 -35.59 9.86 -42.34
CA PRO A 986 -34.19 9.47 -42.37
C PRO A 986 -34.04 8.01 -42.80
N ALA A 987 -32.90 7.70 -43.43
CA ALA A 987 -32.52 6.34 -43.74
C ALA A 987 -32.11 5.55 -42.49
N ALA A 988 -31.65 6.21 -41.43
CA ALA A 988 -31.45 5.63 -40.10
C ALA A 988 -31.55 6.70 -39.02
N TYR A 989 -32.10 6.35 -37.86
CA TYR A 989 -32.16 7.24 -36.70
C TYR A 989 -31.83 6.53 -35.38
N TRP A 990 -30.87 7.09 -34.62
CA TRP A 990 -30.47 6.59 -33.31
C TRP A 990 -30.64 7.68 -32.22
N PRO A 991 -31.71 7.62 -31.41
CA PRO A 991 -31.93 8.53 -30.29
C PRO A 991 -31.06 8.11 -29.09
N LEU A 992 -29.83 8.63 -29.01
CA LEU A 992 -28.88 8.22 -27.99
C LEU A 992 -29.21 8.80 -26.60
N TYR A 993 -30.05 9.82 -26.50
CA TYR A 993 -30.38 10.55 -25.27
C TYR A 993 -31.24 9.77 -24.25
N GLU A 994 -31.69 8.56 -24.59
CA GLU A 994 -32.59 7.75 -23.76
C GLU A 994 -31.86 6.92 -22.67
N SER A 995 -30.53 6.92 -22.63
CA SER A 995 -29.76 6.14 -21.64
C SER A 995 -28.43 6.77 -21.23
N LYS A 996 -28.10 6.67 -19.93
CA LYS A 996 -26.78 7.02 -19.38
C LYS A 996 -25.65 6.14 -19.92
N ARG A 997 -25.95 4.91 -20.37
CA ARG A 997 -24.97 3.95 -20.93
C ARG A 997 -25.52 3.35 -22.22
N LEU A 998 -24.71 3.38 -23.28
CA LEU A 998 -25.12 2.80 -24.55
C LEU A 998 -25.21 1.27 -24.45
N PRO A 999 -26.32 0.66 -24.93
CA PRO A 999 -26.37 -0.78 -25.13
C PRO A 999 -25.36 -1.21 -26.21
N GLN A 1000 -24.99 -2.49 -26.21
CA GLN A 1000 -24.10 -3.05 -27.24
C GLN A 1000 -24.71 -2.91 -28.64
N VAL A 1001 -26.03 -3.07 -28.75
CA VAL A 1001 -26.79 -2.85 -29.99
C VAL A 1001 -27.74 -1.67 -29.77
N ILE A 1002 -27.63 -0.66 -30.62
CA ILE A 1002 -28.43 0.56 -30.63
C ILE A 1002 -29.40 0.46 -31.80
N ARG A 1003 -30.69 0.45 -31.51
CA ARG A 1003 -31.72 0.19 -32.52
C ARG A 1003 -31.93 1.40 -33.41
N ASP A 1004 -32.02 1.17 -34.72
CA ASP A 1004 -32.52 2.16 -35.66
C ASP A 1004 -34.04 2.31 -35.49
N VAL A 1005 -34.48 3.46 -35.00
CA VAL A 1005 -35.91 3.70 -34.73
C VAL A 1005 -36.66 4.26 -35.95
N ALA A 1006 -35.97 4.60 -37.05
CA ALA A 1006 -36.60 5.07 -38.28
C ALA A 1006 -37.08 3.90 -39.14
N THR A 1007 -36.21 2.92 -39.39
CA THR A 1007 -36.52 1.80 -40.29
C THR A 1007 -36.35 0.41 -39.67
N GLY A 1008 -35.60 0.31 -38.58
CA GLY A 1008 -35.20 -0.97 -37.97
C GLY A 1008 -34.21 -1.78 -38.81
N MET A 1009 -33.68 -1.25 -39.91
CA MET A 1009 -32.79 -1.97 -40.83
C MET A 1009 -31.31 -1.72 -40.57
N HIS A 1010 -30.98 -0.64 -39.86
CA HIS A 1010 -29.61 -0.17 -39.69
C HIS A 1010 -29.21 -0.08 -38.21
N ASP A 1011 -29.44 -1.15 -37.45
CA ASP A 1011 -28.96 -1.21 -36.06
C ASP A 1011 -27.45 -0.96 -35.98
N ALA A 1012 -27.05 -0.14 -35.01
CA ALA A 1012 -25.67 0.22 -34.80
C ALA A 1012 -25.08 -0.57 -33.62
N THR A 1013 -23.78 -0.86 -33.68
CA THR A 1013 -23.06 -1.57 -32.63
C THR A 1013 -22.16 -0.60 -31.89
N TYR A 1014 -22.30 -0.53 -30.57
CA TYR A 1014 -21.35 0.18 -29.73
C TYR A 1014 -20.09 -0.67 -29.56
N GLU A 1015 -18.94 -0.16 -30.02
CA GLU A 1015 -17.65 -0.83 -29.87
C GLU A 1015 -17.16 -0.69 -28.42
N ALA A 1016 -17.78 -1.46 -27.53
CA ALA A 1016 -17.22 -1.73 -26.21
C ALA A 1016 -15.90 -2.48 -26.39
N ALA A 1017 -14.91 -2.19 -25.54
CA ALA A 1017 -13.70 -2.98 -25.43
C ALA A 1017 -14.09 -4.47 -25.40
N THR A 1018 -13.71 -5.23 -26.42
CA THR A 1018 -14.04 -6.65 -26.52
C THR A 1018 -13.30 -7.43 -25.44
N LYS A 1019 -14.03 -7.73 -24.37
CA LYS A 1019 -14.07 -9.00 -23.62
C LYS A 1019 -14.86 -8.72 -22.35
N ASN A 1020 -16.18 -8.81 -22.44
CA ASN A 1020 -17.05 -9.27 -21.36
C ASN A 1020 -18.42 -9.53 -21.95
N ALA A 1021 -18.74 -10.81 -22.15
CA ALA A 1021 -20.10 -11.26 -22.35
C ALA A 1021 -20.85 -11.06 -21.03
N TYR A 1022 -21.33 -9.85 -20.76
CA TYR A 1022 -22.32 -9.62 -19.72
C TYR A 1022 -23.62 -9.28 -20.41
N ALA A 1023 -24.53 -10.25 -20.39
CA ALA A 1023 -25.92 -10.06 -20.76
C ALA A 1023 -26.50 -8.86 -20.00
N VAL A 1024 -27.50 -8.21 -20.60
CA VAL A 1024 -28.28 -7.13 -19.97
C VAL A 1024 -28.63 -7.56 -18.53
N PRO A 1025 -28.25 -6.80 -17.48
CA PRO A 1025 -28.51 -7.19 -16.11
C PRO A 1025 -30.01 -7.39 -15.88
N ASN A 1026 -30.43 -8.64 -15.66
CA ASN A 1026 -31.78 -8.96 -15.22
C ASN A 1026 -31.84 -8.90 -13.67
N ARG A 1027 -33.04 -8.90 -13.09
CA ARG A 1027 -33.21 -8.89 -11.62
C ARG A 1027 -32.46 -10.01 -10.91
N TRP A 1028 -32.23 -11.13 -11.57
CA TRP A 1028 -31.46 -12.22 -10.99
C TRP A 1028 -30.01 -11.82 -10.69
N ILE A 1029 -29.35 -11.12 -11.61
CA ILE A 1029 -28.00 -10.58 -11.39
C ILE A 1029 -27.98 -9.55 -10.25
N TYR A 1030 -28.99 -8.66 -10.18
CA TYR A 1030 -29.08 -7.70 -9.08
C TYR A 1030 -29.33 -8.36 -7.71
N TYR A 1031 -30.13 -9.43 -7.68
CA TYR A 1031 -30.33 -10.22 -6.47
C TYR A 1031 -29.02 -10.87 -6.00
N CYS A 1032 -28.29 -11.51 -6.92
CA CYS A 1032 -26.96 -12.06 -6.64
C CYS A 1032 -26.00 -10.98 -6.13
N HIS A 1033 -25.99 -9.80 -6.76
CA HIS A 1033 -25.14 -8.69 -6.34
C HIS A 1033 -25.51 -8.16 -4.95
N ALA A 1034 -26.80 -8.06 -4.63
CA ALA A 1034 -27.26 -7.65 -3.30
C ALA A 1034 -26.80 -8.63 -2.21
N LEU A 1035 -26.87 -9.94 -2.48
CA LEU A 1035 -26.35 -10.96 -1.55
C LEU A 1035 -24.83 -10.89 -1.39
N LEU A 1036 -24.09 -10.59 -2.47
CA LEU A 1036 -22.64 -10.35 -2.40
C LEU A 1036 -22.26 -9.12 -1.54
N CYS A 1037 -23.19 -8.18 -1.36
CA CYS A 1037 -23.01 -7.03 -0.47
C CYS A 1037 -23.54 -7.28 0.95
N SER A 1038 -23.98 -8.50 1.27
CA SER A 1038 -24.51 -8.81 2.60
C SER A 1038 -23.41 -8.83 3.65
N ASN A 1039 -23.75 -8.41 4.87
CA ASN A 1039 -22.83 -8.51 5.99
C ASN A 1039 -22.51 -9.96 6.36
N GLU A 1040 -23.40 -10.93 6.10
CA GLU A 1040 -23.15 -12.35 6.40
C GLU A 1040 -21.91 -12.89 5.66
N LEU A 1041 -21.58 -12.34 4.49
CA LEU A 1041 -20.32 -12.68 3.78
C LEU A 1041 -19.06 -12.13 4.44
N LEU A 1042 -19.18 -11.16 5.35
CA LEU A 1042 -18.06 -10.48 5.99
C LEU A 1042 -17.67 -11.06 7.35
N TYR A 1043 -18.39 -12.07 7.86
CA TYR A 1043 -18.10 -12.66 9.17
C TYR A 1043 -17.83 -14.17 9.07
N VAL A 1044 -17.01 -14.67 10.00
CA VAL A 1044 -16.69 -16.10 10.12
C VAL A 1044 -17.84 -16.91 10.73
N ASP A 1045 -18.69 -16.25 11.53
CA ASP A 1045 -19.79 -16.79 12.34
C ASP A 1045 -21.17 -16.37 11.85
#